data_AF-A0A8H7BD15-F1
#
_entry.id   AF-A0A8H7BD15-F1
#
_cell.length_a   1.000
_cell.length_b   1.000
_cell.length_c   1.000
_cell.angle_alpha   90.00
_cell.angle_beta   90.00
_cell.angle_gamma   90.00
#
_symmetry.space_group_name_H-M   'P 1'
#
loop_
_entity.id
_entity.type
_entity.pdbx_description
1 polymer ?
#
loop_
_entity_poly.entity_id
_entity_poly.type
_entity_poly.pdbx_seq_one_letter_code
_entity_poly.pdbx_strand_id
1 'polypeptide(L)'
;MLAARSFAAPARQCLRQANRSRWAPALSQVSARTYASEVAKFHGTKGSDGKYSVTLIEGDGIGPEIAQSVKDIYSAANVPIKWESVDVTPRLNEDGKTVIPDESIASVKKNLVALKGPLATPIGKGHVSLNLTLRRTFNLFANVRPCRSIAGYKTPYDNVDTVLIRENTEGEYSGIEHIVVDGVVQSIKLITREASERVLRYAFQHARDIGRKKVRAVHKATIMKMSDGLFLSTAREISKEFPDIEFDAELLDNTCLKMVTDPVPYNDKVLVMPNLYGDILSDMCAGLIGGLGLTPSGNIGDNCSIFEAVHGSAPDIAGKQLANPTALLLSSIMMLRHMGLTQEASNIEQAIFKVLAEGKTITGDLGGKAKTFEYADAVIKALNIAEQLRFAFDDPVATPIFPMPPKPPIRFPTKPPATPKQYVRPSLPIRLANPGPRAPLRSLSTSASPSSPVRRRLPPPPPLQWHETSRARTGRRYIKWGINGVATICAMLFIRDNWFEIQHVRGSSMAPTLSPDAHETGREDYVIVIPYHARIDYSTVLEASKKEFWSVKRGDVVTFWKPHKPGEMGIKRIVAIEGDTVYPARGYALDPQVYETRLKGLPDGLVDHDEDSIAARDGPEVGKVVVPYGHVWLEGDNWRKSLDSNDFGPVSKGLIQGKAVMVWRDWWRLREVGDERNKGEKRMRSRVVEGRPDAPELFLE
;
A
#
# COMPACT_ATOMS: atom_id res chain seq x y z
N MET A 1 64.95 38.82 -17.77
CA MET A 1 63.50 38.59 -17.56
C MET A 1 63.35 37.09 -17.32
N LEU A 2 63.34 36.59 -16.09
CA LEU A 2 62.22 36.62 -15.12
C LEU A 2 60.94 35.98 -15.68
N ALA A 3 60.28 35.00 -15.05
CA ALA A 3 60.71 33.89 -14.17
C ALA A 3 59.47 33.01 -13.89
N ALA A 4 59.51 31.70 -14.20
CA ALA A 4 58.55 30.70 -13.70
C ALA A 4 59.06 29.25 -13.92
N ARG A 5 60.10 28.87 -13.20
CA ARG A 5 60.31 27.43 -12.86
C ARG A 5 59.30 27.09 -11.76
N SER A 6 58.69 25.89 -11.74
CA SER A 6 59.05 24.77 -10.84
C SER A 6 57.74 24.09 -10.42
N PHE A 7 57.57 22.77 -10.21
CA PHE A 7 58.47 21.60 -10.31
C PHE A 7 57.65 20.39 -10.82
N ALA A 8 58.25 19.55 -11.67
CA ALA A 8 58.14 18.08 -11.57
C ALA A 8 59.35 17.62 -10.72
N ALA A 9 59.41 16.47 -10.03
CA ALA A 9 58.71 15.17 -10.10
C ALA A 9 58.83 14.52 -8.67
N PRO A 10 58.68 13.19 -8.41
CA PRO A 10 58.38 12.05 -9.29
C PRO A 10 57.32 11.04 -8.76
N ALA A 11 56.59 10.41 -9.70
CA ALA A 11 55.81 9.21 -9.41
C ALA A 11 56.68 7.94 -9.54
N ARG A 12 57.18 7.38 -8.42
CA ARG A 12 57.86 6.06 -8.36
C ARG A 12 57.64 5.30 -7.04
N GLN A 13 56.39 4.95 -6.75
CA GLN A 13 55.95 3.84 -5.88
C GLN A 13 54.41 3.78 -6.00
N CYS A 14 53.71 2.65 -6.15
CA CYS A 14 54.12 1.26 -6.12
C CYS A 14 53.58 0.48 -7.34
N LEU A 15 54.48 -0.18 -8.07
CA LEU A 15 54.13 -1.27 -8.99
C LEU A 15 54.08 -2.59 -8.20
N ARG A 16 52.88 -3.05 -7.83
CA ARG A 16 52.63 -4.45 -7.45
C ARG A 16 51.13 -4.78 -7.56
N GLN A 17 50.82 -5.95 -8.13
CA GLN A 17 49.46 -6.51 -8.36
C GLN A 17 48.60 -5.65 -9.33
N ALA A 18 48.72 -5.74 -10.66
CA ALA A 18 48.65 -6.89 -11.57
C ALA A 18 47.21 -7.42 -11.85
N ASN A 19 46.72 -7.11 -13.06
CA ASN A 19 45.81 -7.88 -13.91
C ASN A 19 44.51 -8.49 -13.32
N ARG A 20 43.37 -7.88 -13.67
CA ARG A 20 42.36 -8.46 -14.61
C ARG A 20 41.14 -7.54 -14.78
N SER A 21 41.16 -6.65 -15.78
CA SER A 21 39.97 -5.89 -16.22
C SER A 21 39.29 -6.56 -17.41
N ARG A 22 38.42 -7.54 -17.15
CA ARG A 22 37.37 -7.91 -18.12
C ARG A 22 36.25 -6.87 -18.05
N TRP A 23 35.71 -6.52 -19.21
CA TRP A 23 34.50 -5.69 -19.28
C TRP A 23 33.33 -6.42 -18.59
N ALA A 24 32.67 -5.74 -17.68
CA ALA A 24 31.33 -6.05 -17.20
C ALA A 24 30.46 -4.80 -17.42
N PRO A 25 29.20 -4.92 -17.87
CA PRO A 25 28.32 -3.77 -17.98
C PRO A 25 28.07 -3.20 -16.59
N ALA A 26 28.05 -1.87 -16.47
CA ALA A 26 27.67 -1.19 -15.24
C ALA A 26 26.18 -1.43 -14.99
N LEU A 27 25.87 -2.49 -14.26
CA LEU A 27 24.58 -2.66 -13.59
C LEU A 27 24.39 -1.43 -12.70
N SER A 28 23.31 -0.69 -12.94
CA SER A 28 22.81 0.28 -11.99
C SER A 28 22.62 -0.42 -10.66
N GLN A 29 23.46 -0.11 -9.66
CA GLN A 29 23.22 -0.48 -8.29
C GLN A 29 22.04 0.34 -7.77
N VAL A 30 20.84 -0.06 -8.20
CA VAL A 30 19.66 0.07 -7.37
C VAL A 30 20.06 -0.61 -6.07
N SER A 31 20.27 0.17 -5.02
CA SER A 31 20.39 -0.33 -3.66
C SER A 31 19.02 -0.82 -3.25
N ALA A 32 18.62 -1.96 -3.81
CA ALA A 32 17.62 -2.80 -3.21
C ALA A 32 18.16 -3.09 -1.81
N ARG A 33 17.57 -2.43 -0.81
CA ARG A 33 17.51 -3.03 0.52
C ARG A 33 16.71 -4.31 0.33
N THR A 34 17.40 -5.38 -0.04
CA THR A 34 16.91 -6.72 0.24
C THR A 34 16.64 -6.72 1.72
N TYR A 35 15.35 -6.69 2.08
CA TYR A 35 14.90 -7.26 3.34
C TYR A 35 15.60 -8.60 3.51
N ALA A 36 15.94 -8.95 4.75
CA ALA A 36 16.45 -10.28 5.03
C ALA A 36 15.48 -11.32 4.40
N SER A 37 16.03 -12.45 3.95
CA SER A 37 15.24 -13.49 3.25
C SER A 37 14.06 -14.02 4.06
N GLU A 38 14.04 -13.73 5.36
CA GLU A 38 13.01 -14.03 6.32
C GLU A 38 12.80 -12.76 7.18
N VAL A 39 11.53 -12.41 7.43
CA VAL A 39 11.12 -11.25 8.23
C VAL A 39 10.46 -11.69 9.53
N ALA A 40 10.49 -10.83 10.55
CA ALA A 40 9.81 -11.00 11.83
C ALA A 40 9.99 -12.38 12.49
N LYS A 41 11.25 -12.79 12.69
CA LYS A 41 11.59 -13.99 13.49
C LYS A 41 11.87 -13.62 14.93
N PHE A 42 11.50 -14.51 15.85
CA PHE A 42 11.88 -14.38 17.26
C PHE A 42 13.37 -14.65 17.46
N HIS A 43 14.07 -13.71 18.09
CA HIS A 43 15.51 -13.78 18.35
C HIS A 43 15.86 -13.81 19.85
N GLY A 44 14.87 -13.99 20.73
CA GLY A 44 15.09 -14.04 22.18
C GLY A 44 15.85 -15.29 22.62
N THR A 45 16.64 -15.14 23.68
CA THR A 45 17.42 -16.22 24.30
C THR A 45 16.86 -16.62 25.65
N LYS A 46 17.09 -17.87 26.07
CA LYS A 46 16.76 -18.33 27.43
C LYS A 46 17.65 -17.65 28.47
N GLY A 47 17.08 -17.37 29.65
CA GLY A 47 17.82 -16.94 30.83
C GLY A 47 18.66 -18.06 31.45
N SER A 48 19.39 -17.73 32.51
CA SER A 48 20.20 -18.69 33.29
C SER A 48 19.36 -19.76 34.00
N ASP A 49 18.04 -19.54 34.13
CA ASP A 49 17.04 -20.50 34.63
C ASP A 49 16.47 -21.41 33.54
N GLY A 50 16.96 -21.30 32.29
CA GLY A 50 16.50 -22.11 31.15
C GLY A 50 15.14 -21.69 30.59
N LYS A 51 14.56 -20.57 31.05
CA LYS A 51 13.26 -20.05 30.63
C LYS A 51 13.39 -18.82 29.74
N TYR A 52 12.40 -18.57 28.89
CA TYR A 52 12.25 -17.31 28.17
C TYR A 52 11.48 -16.31 29.02
N SER A 53 11.99 -15.08 29.15
CA SER A 53 11.21 -13.97 29.69
C SER A 53 10.16 -13.52 28.66
N VAL A 54 8.90 -13.40 29.08
CA VAL A 54 7.80 -12.92 28.24
C VAL A 54 7.07 -11.82 28.99
N THR A 55 6.92 -10.66 28.36
CA THR A 55 6.15 -9.55 28.96
C THR A 55 4.66 -9.90 28.96
N LEU A 56 4.01 -9.79 30.11
CA LEU A 56 2.58 -10.03 30.25
C LEU A 56 1.85 -8.72 30.54
N ILE A 57 0.92 -8.35 29.68
CA ILE A 57 0.01 -7.22 29.89
C ILE A 57 -1.35 -7.82 30.23
N GLU A 58 -1.71 -7.83 31.52
CA GLU A 58 -2.94 -8.51 31.98
C GLU A 58 -4.20 -7.80 31.47
N GLY A 59 -4.14 -6.47 31.37
CA GLY A 59 -5.19 -5.63 30.80
C GLY A 59 -6.39 -5.40 31.71
N ASP A 60 -7.50 -4.97 31.12
CA ASP A 60 -8.66 -4.42 31.82
C ASP A 60 -9.86 -5.38 31.85
N GLY A 61 -10.75 -5.18 32.83
CA GLY A 61 -12.03 -5.88 32.91
C GLY A 61 -11.84 -7.38 33.13
N ILE A 62 -12.17 -8.21 32.13
CA ILE A 62 -11.92 -9.67 32.18
C ILE A 62 -10.45 -10.06 32.02
N GLY A 63 -9.58 -9.12 31.61
CA GLY A 63 -8.16 -9.38 31.33
C GLY A 63 -7.42 -10.16 32.41
N PRO A 64 -7.45 -9.74 33.70
CA PRO A 64 -6.76 -10.45 34.78
C PRO A 64 -7.25 -11.89 35.00
N GLU A 65 -8.56 -12.18 34.89
CA GLU A 65 -9.07 -13.55 35.12
C GLU A 65 -8.71 -14.53 33.98
N ILE A 66 -8.71 -14.05 32.73
CA ILE A 66 -8.25 -14.87 31.60
C ILE A 66 -6.72 -14.98 31.57
N ALA A 67 -5.97 -13.94 31.95
CA ALA A 67 -4.52 -13.97 32.04
C ALA A 67 -4.04 -14.93 33.13
N GLN A 68 -4.71 -14.96 34.30
CA GLN A 68 -4.42 -15.94 35.35
C GLN A 68 -4.65 -17.38 34.85
N SER A 69 -5.75 -17.63 34.15
CA SER A 69 -6.04 -18.94 33.53
C SER A 69 -4.91 -19.40 32.59
N VAL A 70 -4.31 -18.49 31.82
CA VAL A 70 -3.14 -18.79 30.97
C VAL A 70 -1.91 -19.14 31.83
N LYS A 71 -1.62 -18.39 32.90
CA LYS A 71 -0.50 -18.69 33.81
C LYS A 71 -0.63 -20.09 34.42
N ASP A 72 -1.83 -20.45 34.87
CA ASP A 72 -2.10 -21.72 35.55
C ASP A 72 -1.93 -22.91 34.60
N ILE A 73 -2.47 -22.80 33.38
CA ILE A 73 -2.28 -23.80 32.31
C ILE A 73 -0.81 -23.92 31.90
N TYR A 74 -0.07 -22.81 31.80
CA TYR A 74 1.35 -22.81 31.43
C TYR A 74 2.24 -23.42 32.52
N SER A 75 1.88 -23.18 33.79
CA SER A 75 2.52 -23.80 34.95
C SER A 75 2.32 -25.31 34.95
N ALA A 76 1.08 -25.78 34.76
CA ALA A 76 0.75 -27.20 34.68
C ALA A 76 1.43 -27.90 33.49
N ALA A 77 1.50 -27.24 32.32
CA ALA A 77 2.19 -27.74 31.13
C ALA A 77 3.73 -27.62 31.19
N ASN A 78 4.31 -27.17 32.31
CA ASN A 78 5.75 -26.98 32.51
C ASN A 78 6.45 -26.15 31.40
N VAL A 79 5.73 -25.17 30.82
CA VAL A 79 6.24 -24.36 29.70
C VAL A 79 7.50 -23.59 30.14
N PRO A 80 8.57 -23.53 29.32
CA PRO A 80 9.82 -22.84 29.68
C PRO A 80 9.71 -21.31 29.53
N ILE A 81 8.72 -20.71 30.20
CA ILE A 81 8.41 -19.28 30.20
C ILE A 81 8.43 -18.73 31.62
N LYS A 82 8.88 -17.49 31.74
CA LYS A 82 8.83 -16.65 32.92
C LYS A 82 8.09 -15.37 32.58
N TRP A 83 6.98 -15.12 33.25
CA TRP A 83 6.17 -13.93 33.03
C TRP A 83 6.79 -12.70 33.71
N GLU A 84 6.84 -11.60 32.97
CA GLU A 84 7.19 -10.26 33.45
C GLU A 84 5.93 -9.39 33.30
N SER A 85 5.06 -9.39 34.33
CA SER A 85 3.83 -8.60 34.31
C SER A 85 4.14 -7.10 34.32
N VAL A 86 3.53 -6.35 33.41
CA VAL A 86 3.67 -4.89 33.30
C VAL A 86 2.33 -4.19 33.09
N ASP A 87 2.24 -2.95 33.56
CA ASP A 87 1.07 -2.10 33.39
C ASP A 87 1.26 -1.14 32.21
N VAL A 88 0.31 -1.12 31.28
CA VAL A 88 0.30 -0.21 30.12
C VAL A 88 -0.70 0.93 30.27
N THR A 89 -1.30 1.08 31.46
CA THR A 89 -2.19 2.20 31.80
C THR A 89 -1.54 3.51 31.39
N PRO A 90 -2.17 4.31 30.51
CA PRO A 90 -1.50 5.45 29.93
C PRO A 90 -1.17 6.52 30.96
N ARG A 91 0.04 7.07 30.89
CA ARG A 91 0.47 8.22 31.71
C ARG A 91 0.56 9.47 30.83
N LEU A 92 0.36 10.63 31.43
CA LEU A 92 0.66 11.91 30.78
C LEU A 92 2.17 12.15 30.85
N ASN A 93 2.78 12.50 29.73
CA ASN A 93 4.16 13.00 29.69
C ASN A 93 4.22 14.50 30.10
N GLU A 94 5.42 15.07 30.12
CA GLU A 94 5.63 16.48 30.49
C GLU A 94 4.90 17.47 29.55
N ASP A 95 4.64 17.09 28.30
CA ASP A 95 3.89 17.86 27.30
C ASP A 95 2.35 17.68 27.39
N GLY A 96 1.85 16.88 28.34
CA GLY A 96 0.44 16.54 28.47
C GLY A 96 -0.08 15.57 27.39
N LYS A 97 0.81 14.95 26.61
CA LYS A 97 0.50 13.86 25.68
C LYS A 97 0.46 12.53 26.42
N THR A 98 -0.30 11.59 25.89
CA THR A 98 -0.51 10.30 26.53
C THR A 98 0.43 9.23 25.97
N VAL A 99 1.23 8.65 26.85
CA VAL A 99 2.26 7.66 26.52
C VAL A 99 2.07 6.38 27.33
N ILE A 100 2.58 5.28 26.76
CA ILE A 100 2.74 4.01 27.49
C ILE A 100 3.90 4.20 28.48
N PRO A 101 3.83 3.70 29.73
CA PRO A 101 4.94 3.76 30.68
C PRO A 101 6.26 3.20 30.11
N ASP A 102 7.36 3.92 30.28
CA ASP A 102 8.68 3.55 29.75
C ASP A 102 9.16 2.18 30.26
N GLU A 103 8.83 1.83 31.50
CA GLU A 103 9.05 0.50 32.10
C GLU A 103 8.45 -0.63 31.27
N SER A 104 7.24 -0.43 30.75
CA SER A 104 6.51 -1.39 29.91
C SER A 104 7.06 -1.42 28.49
N ILE A 105 7.46 -0.27 27.94
CA ILE A 105 8.16 -0.20 26.64
C ILE A 105 9.52 -0.93 26.71
N ALA A 106 10.28 -0.72 27.79
CA ALA A 106 11.56 -1.36 28.02
C ALA A 106 11.43 -2.88 28.18
N SER A 107 10.39 -3.34 28.92
CA SER A 107 10.10 -4.77 29.08
C SER A 107 9.87 -5.47 27.73
N VAL A 108 8.98 -4.93 26.88
CA VAL A 108 8.70 -5.52 25.55
C VAL A 108 9.94 -5.47 24.64
N LYS A 109 10.69 -4.35 24.63
CA LYS A 109 11.94 -4.23 23.83
C LYS A 109 13.04 -5.19 24.27
N LYS A 110 13.09 -5.53 25.57
CA LYS A 110 14.04 -6.49 26.14
C LYS A 110 13.65 -7.94 25.86
N ASN A 111 12.38 -8.27 26.02
CA ASN A 111 11.89 -9.64 25.91
C ASN A 111 11.54 -10.05 24.47
N LEU A 112 11.38 -9.07 23.56
CA LEU A 112 11.01 -9.22 22.13
C LEU A 112 9.63 -9.86 21.87
N VAL A 113 8.94 -10.29 22.93
CA VAL A 113 7.61 -10.91 22.85
C VAL A 113 6.75 -10.52 24.04
N ALA A 114 5.48 -10.25 23.77
CA ALA A 114 4.48 -10.00 24.80
C ALA A 114 3.17 -10.77 24.55
N LEU A 115 2.52 -11.16 25.64
CA LEU A 115 1.13 -11.61 25.64
C LEU A 115 0.27 -10.53 26.29
N LYS A 116 -0.87 -10.22 25.69
CA LYS A 116 -1.69 -9.06 26.03
C LYS A 116 -3.17 -9.41 26.14
N GLY A 117 -3.76 -9.08 27.28
CA GLY A 117 -5.20 -9.06 27.50
C GLY A 117 -5.91 -7.87 26.82
N PRO A 118 -7.25 -7.85 26.87
CA PRO A 118 -8.03 -6.74 26.35
C PRO A 118 -7.71 -5.44 27.11
N LEU A 119 -7.73 -4.32 26.39
CA LEU A 119 -7.55 -2.98 26.97
C LEU A 119 -8.79 -2.14 26.73
N ALA A 120 -9.23 -1.40 27.74
CA ALA A 120 -10.33 -0.47 27.63
C ALA A 120 -9.88 0.76 26.82
N THR A 121 -10.68 1.17 25.83
CA THR A 121 -10.50 2.44 25.11
C THR A 121 -11.72 3.32 25.35
N PRO A 122 -11.59 4.55 25.88
CA PRO A 122 -12.71 5.45 26.09
C PRO A 122 -13.31 5.90 24.75
N ILE A 123 -14.64 5.89 24.63
CA ILE A 123 -15.35 6.22 23.40
C ILE A 123 -15.62 7.73 23.33
N GLY A 124 -15.31 8.35 22.19
CA GLY A 124 -15.75 9.70 21.81
C GLY A 124 -15.02 10.88 22.47
N LYS A 125 -14.41 10.70 23.64
CA LYS A 125 -13.48 11.66 24.28
C LYS A 125 -12.43 10.92 25.09
N GLY A 126 -11.15 11.22 24.86
CA GLY A 126 -10.05 10.59 25.60
C GLY A 126 -8.77 10.51 24.79
N HIS A 127 -7.84 9.69 25.27
CA HIS A 127 -6.54 9.48 24.66
C HIS A 127 -6.63 8.62 23.38
N VAL A 128 -5.60 8.69 22.53
CA VAL A 128 -5.46 7.85 21.33
C VAL A 128 -5.56 6.36 21.72
N SER A 129 -6.17 5.53 20.87
CA SER A 129 -6.36 4.10 21.16
C SER A 129 -5.04 3.44 21.53
N LEU A 130 -4.98 2.87 22.73
CA LEU A 130 -3.76 2.29 23.29
C LEU A 130 -3.22 1.12 22.44
N ASN A 131 -4.11 0.40 21.75
CA ASN A 131 -3.74 -0.64 20.78
C ASN A 131 -3.03 -0.06 19.55
N LEU A 132 -3.44 1.12 19.06
CA LEU A 132 -2.76 1.84 17.98
C LEU A 132 -1.38 2.34 18.44
N THR A 133 -1.30 2.91 19.64
CA THR A 133 -0.02 3.36 20.24
C THR A 133 0.96 2.20 20.34
N LEU A 134 0.55 1.05 20.90
CA LEU A 134 1.39 -0.16 20.97
C LEU A 134 1.89 -0.60 19.58
N ARG A 135 1.02 -0.62 18.57
CA ARG A 135 1.39 -1.02 17.19
C ARG A 135 2.39 -0.06 16.55
N ARG A 136 2.24 1.25 16.76
CA ARG A 136 3.19 2.28 16.30
C ARG A 136 4.53 2.17 17.05
N THR A 137 4.52 2.14 18.40
CA THR A 137 5.73 2.10 19.25
C THR A 137 6.65 0.90 18.96
N PHE A 138 6.09 -0.24 18.56
CA PHE A 138 6.86 -1.46 18.25
C PHE A 138 6.91 -1.83 16.75
N ASN A 139 6.39 -0.98 15.85
CA ASN A 139 6.31 -1.22 14.40
C ASN A 139 5.69 -2.59 14.05
N LEU A 140 4.53 -2.90 14.63
CA LEU A 140 3.85 -4.20 14.48
C LEU A 140 3.04 -4.26 13.18
N PHE A 141 3.74 -4.43 12.05
CA PHE A 141 3.19 -4.23 10.71
C PHE A 141 2.20 -5.28 10.20
N ALA A 142 2.21 -6.51 10.74
CA ALA A 142 1.29 -7.57 10.31
C ALA A 142 0.38 -7.99 11.48
N ASN A 143 -0.94 -8.01 11.27
CA ASN A 143 -1.88 -8.60 12.22
C ASN A 143 -2.39 -9.94 11.65
N VAL A 144 -2.02 -11.05 12.30
CA VAL A 144 -2.36 -12.42 11.91
C VAL A 144 -3.59 -12.87 12.68
N ARG A 145 -4.64 -13.30 11.98
CA ARG A 145 -5.91 -13.76 12.55
C ARG A 145 -6.33 -15.09 11.90
N PRO A 146 -6.02 -16.24 12.52
CA PRO A 146 -6.59 -17.52 12.13
C PRO A 146 -8.01 -17.67 12.67
N CYS A 147 -8.91 -18.27 11.89
CA CYS A 147 -10.27 -18.60 12.30
C CYS A 147 -10.57 -20.04 11.88
N ARG A 148 -10.80 -20.92 12.86
CA ARG A 148 -11.02 -22.35 12.64
C ARG A 148 -12.28 -22.84 13.36
N SER A 149 -13.12 -23.62 12.67
CA SER A 149 -14.28 -24.28 13.28
C SER A 149 -13.85 -25.20 14.42
N ILE A 150 -14.54 -25.09 15.55
CA ILE A 150 -14.24 -25.88 16.75
C ILE A 150 -15.08 -27.15 16.74
N ALA A 151 -14.42 -28.31 16.82
CA ALA A 151 -15.12 -29.58 16.97
C ALA A 151 -15.99 -29.58 18.23
N GLY A 152 -17.23 -30.07 18.14
CA GLY A 152 -18.21 -30.08 19.23
C GLY A 152 -19.04 -28.80 19.37
N TYR A 153 -18.58 -27.64 18.87
CA TYR A 153 -19.36 -26.41 18.89
C TYR A 153 -20.01 -26.14 17.52
N LYS A 154 -21.35 -26.22 17.45
CA LYS A 154 -22.08 -26.08 16.18
C LYS A 154 -22.42 -24.63 15.88
N THR A 155 -21.91 -24.12 14.76
CA THR A 155 -22.34 -22.86 14.14
C THR A 155 -23.11 -23.15 12.84
N PRO A 156 -23.64 -22.14 12.12
CA PRO A 156 -24.20 -22.33 10.78
C PRO A 156 -23.19 -22.82 9.73
N TYR A 157 -21.88 -22.75 10.02
CA TYR A 157 -20.80 -23.14 9.10
C TYR A 157 -20.00 -24.33 9.65
N ASP A 158 -19.54 -25.19 8.75
CA ASP A 158 -18.69 -26.33 9.08
C ASP A 158 -17.33 -26.23 8.38
N ASN A 159 -16.30 -26.77 9.00
CA ASN A 159 -14.95 -26.91 8.42
C ASN A 159 -14.30 -25.60 7.95
N VAL A 160 -14.53 -24.48 8.64
CA VAL A 160 -13.79 -23.22 8.42
C VAL A 160 -12.34 -23.40 8.91
N ASP A 161 -11.35 -22.99 8.12
CA ASP A 161 -9.94 -22.92 8.52
C ASP A 161 -9.20 -21.80 7.76
N THR A 162 -9.61 -20.54 7.95
CA THR A 162 -9.03 -19.39 7.24
C THR A 162 -7.88 -18.76 8.03
N VAL A 163 -6.80 -18.37 7.35
CA VAL A 163 -5.73 -17.54 7.94
C VAL A 163 -5.69 -16.20 7.21
N LEU A 164 -5.96 -15.12 7.94
CA LEU A 164 -5.90 -13.75 7.43
C LEU A 164 -4.68 -13.01 7.96
N ILE A 165 -4.01 -12.27 7.10
CA ILE A 165 -2.92 -11.35 7.44
C ILE A 165 -3.29 -9.95 6.96
N ARG A 166 -3.39 -9.04 7.92
CA ARG A 166 -3.76 -7.64 7.76
C ARG A 166 -2.52 -6.76 7.82
N GLU A 167 -2.38 -5.83 6.88
CA GLU A 167 -1.49 -4.67 7.00
C GLU A 167 -1.96 -3.79 8.17
N ASN A 168 -1.07 -3.37 9.06
CA ASN A 168 -1.45 -2.84 10.39
C ASN A 168 -0.81 -1.47 10.73
N THR A 169 -0.11 -0.82 9.80
CA THR A 169 0.52 0.50 9.96
C THR A 169 -0.10 1.63 9.13
N GLU A 170 -0.72 1.35 7.98
CA GLU A 170 -1.19 2.37 7.05
C GLU A 170 -2.64 2.11 6.57
N GLY A 171 -2.97 2.42 5.32
CA GLY A 171 -4.30 2.35 4.78
C GLY A 171 -5.18 3.52 5.22
N GLU A 172 -6.44 3.20 5.47
CA GLU A 172 -7.48 4.09 5.99
C GLU A 172 -7.25 4.43 7.49
N TYR A 173 -6.34 3.74 8.18
CA TYR A 173 -6.04 3.89 9.61
C TYR A 173 -4.87 4.87 9.85
N SER A 174 -4.47 5.62 8.81
CA SER A 174 -3.53 6.74 8.90
C SER A 174 -4.00 7.83 9.87
N GLY A 175 -5.32 7.99 10.04
CA GLY A 175 -5.94 9.04 10.86
C GLY A 175 -5.92 10.42 10.19
N ILE A 176 -5.59 10.50 8.89
CA ILE A 176 -5.46 11.77 8.18
C ILE A 176 -6.83 12.20 7.64
N GLU A 177 -7.53 12.99 8.44
CA GLU A 177 -8.85 13.53 8.11
C GLU A 177 -8.89 15.05 8.27
N HIS A 178 -9.64 15.75 7.42
CA HIS A 178 -9.85 17.19 7.55
C HIS A 178 -11.18 17.64 6.92
N ILE A 179 -11.70 18.76 7.42
CA ILE A 179 -12.83 19.47 6.82
C ILE A 179 -12.28 20.34 5.68
N VAL A 180 -12.73 20.10 4.45
CA VAL A 180 -12.31 20.86 3.25
C VAL A 180 -13.07 22.18 3.17
N VAL A 181 -14.39 22.11 3.36
CA VAL A 181 -15.33 23.21 3.58
C VAL A 181 -16.39 22.71 4.56
N ASP A 182 -17.20 23.59 5.14
CA ASP A 182 -18.24 23.18 6.08
C ASP A 182 -19.17 22.10 5.48
N GLY A 183 -19.51 21.09 6.29
CA GLY A 183 -20.23 19.90 5.85
C GLY A 183 -19.44 18.89 4.98
N VAL A 184 -18.19 19.16 4.58
CA VAL A 184 -17.40 18.27 3.69
C VAL A 184 -16.12 17.80 4.37
N VAL A 185 -16.10 16.52 4.78
CA VAL A 185 -14.94 15.84 5.37
C VAL A 185 -14.22 15.01 4.31
N GLN A 186 -12.89 15.11 4.25
CA GLN A 186 -12.02 14.20 3.49
C GLN A 186 -11.22 13.32 4.44
N SER A 187 -11.16 12.02 4.14
CA SER A 187 -10.29 11.03 4.78
C SER A 187 -9.27 10.51 3.76
N ILE A 188 -7.98 10.46 4.12
CA ILE A 188 -6.88 10.12 3.19
C ILE A 188 -6.33 8.72 3.48
N LYS A 189 -6.68 7.77 2.60
CA LYS A 189 -6.05 6.45 2.52
C LYS A 189 -4.62 6.57 1.99
N LEU A 190 -3.63 6.16 2.77
CA LEU A 190 -2.24 6.02 2.33
C LEU A 190 -1.89 4.55 2.10
N ILE A 191 -1.24 4.23 0.99
CA ILE A 191 -0.60 2.93 0.76
C ILE A 191 0.81 3.17 0.23
N THR A 192 1.81 2.60 0.88
CA THR A 192 3.22 2.67 0.51
C THR A 192 3.73 1.33 0.02
N ARG A 193 4.73 1.38 -0.86
CA ARG A 193 5.40 0.18 -1.36
C ARG A 193 6.11 -0.58 -0.24
N GLU A 194 6.67 0.13 0.73
CA GLU A 194 7.47 -0.45 1.82
C GLU A 194 6.61 -1.24 2.82
N ALA A 195 5.49 -0.67 3.29
CA ALA A 195 4.55 -1.37 4.17
C ALA A 195 3.86 -2.53 3.45
N SER A 196 3.50 -2.35 2.17
CA SER A 196 3.01 -3.44 1.32
C SER A 196 4.02 -4.58 1.22
N GLU A 197 5.29 -4.29 0.91
CA GLU A 197 6.32 -5.32 0.72
C GLU A 197 6.55 -6.16 1.98
N ARG A 198 6.69 -5.53 3.16
CA ARG A 198 6.92 -6.26 4.42
C ARG A 198 5.77 -7.21 4.78
N VAL A 199 4.50 -6.77 4.66
CA VAL A 199 3.34 -7.63 4.99
C VAL A 199 3.14 -8.74 3.96
N LEU A 200 3.44 -8.48 2.68
CA LEU A 200 3.40 -9.48 1.63
C LEU A 200 4.49 -10.54 1.81
N ARG A 201 5.75 -10.15 2.06
CA ARG A 201 6.85 -11.08 2.38
C ARG A 201 6.51 -11.95 3.58
N TYR A 202 6.00 -11.35 4.66
CA TYR A 202 5.56 -12.09 5.83
C TYR A 202 4.44 -13.08 5.49
N ALA A 203 3.46 -12.71 4.65
CA ALA A 203 2.38 -13.62 4.27
C ALA A 203 2.84 -14.83 3.43
N PHE A 204 3.78 -14.64 2.51
CA PHE A 204 4.39 -15.75 1.77
C PHE A 204 5.25 -16.66 2.65
N GLN A 205 6.04 -16.08 3.57
CA GLN A 205 6.82 -16.84 4.54
C GLN A 205 5.91 -17.63 5.48
N HIS A 206 4.89 -16.98 6.06
CA HIS A 206 3.94 -17.61 6.97
C HIS A 206 3.18 -18.76 6.29
N ALA A 207 2.78 -18.59 5.02
CA ALA A 207 2.16 -19.66 4.24
C ALA A 207 3.06 -20.91 4.14
N ARG A 208 4.36 -20.71 3.84
CA ARG A 208 5.37 -21.79 3.84
C ARG A 208 5.51 -22.44 5.22
N ASP A 209 5.64 -21.63 6.27
CA ASP A 209 5.82 -22.10 7.66
C ASP A 209 4.65 -22.98 8.15
N ILE A 210 3.41 -22.67 7.74
CA ILE A 210 2.21 -23.47 8.09
C ILE A 210 1.83 -24.50 7.01
N GLY A 211 2.65 -24.68 5.96
CA GLY A 211 2.42 -25.66 4.89
C GLY A 211 1.27 -25.33 3.91
N ARG A 212 0.75 -24.10 3.90
CA ARG A 212 -0.23 -23.64 2.90
C ARG A 212 0.48 -23.27 1.61
N LYS A 213 0.04 -23.84 0.50
CA LYS A 213 0.70 -23.71 -0.82
C LYS A 213 0.27 -22.48 -1.62
N LYS A 214 -0.54 -21.59 -1.03
CA LYS A 214 -1.18 -20.51 -1.77
C LYS A 214 -1.36 -19.24 -0.92
N VAL A 215 -1.14 -18.09 -1.54
CA VAL A 215 -1.40 -16.75 -1.00
C VAL A 215 -2.37 -16.01 -1.93
N ARG A 216 -3.40 -15.39 -1.35
CA ARG A 216 -4.38 -14.57 -2.06
C ARG A 216 -4.36 -13.13 -1.58
N ALA A 217 -4.04 -12.20 -2.47
CA ALA A 217 -4.15 -10.77 -2.21
C ALA A 217 -5.61 -10.30 -2.39
N VAL A 218 -6.24 -9.77 -1.34
CA VAL A 218 -7.60 -9.20 -1.41
C VAL A 218 -7.53 -7.68 -1.57
N HIS A 219 -8.24 -7.14 -2.56
CA HIS A 219 -8.13 -5.73 -2.98
C HIS A 219 -9.43 -5.16 -3.59
N LYS A 220 -9.46 -3.86 -3.87
CA LYS A 220 -10.52 -3.16 -4.63
C LYS A 220 -9.95 -2.21 -5.69
N ALA A 221 -8.83 -2.62 -6.31
CA ALA A 221 -8.11 -1.87 -7.35
C ALA A 221 -8.91 -1.54 -8.63
N THR A 222 -10.13 -2.07 -8.80
CA THR A 222 -11.07 -1.62 -9.84
C THR A 222 -11.51 -0.17 -9.63
N ILE A 223 -11.65 0.25 -8.36
CA ILE A 223 -12.01 1.61 -7.95
C ILE A 223 -10.75 2.35 -7.49
N MET A 224 -10.01 1.78 -6.53
CA MET A 224 -8.78 2.33 -5.96
C MET A 224 -7.55 1.99 -6.83
N LYS A 225 -7.55 2.51 -8.07
CA LYS A 225 -6.56 2.17 -9.11
C LYS A 225 -5.10 2.44 -8.72
N MET A 226 -4.85 3.41 -7.83
CA MET A 226 -3.50 3.80 -7.42
C MET A 226 -3.06 3.11 -6.13
N SER A 227 -3.82 3.25 -5.03
CA SER A 227 -3.48 2.68 -3.71
C SER A 227 -3.51 1.15 -3.72
N ASP A 228 -4.67 0.55 -3.98
CA ASP A 228 -4.82 -0.90 -4.08
C ASP A 228 -4.12 -1.48 -5.32
N GLY A 229 -3.97 -0.66 -6.38
CA GLY A 229 -3.16 -1.01 -7.55
C GLY A 229 -1.67 -1.16 -7.22
N LEU A 230 -1.13 -0.29 -6.36
CA LEU A 230 0.24 -0.41 -5.84
C LEU A 230 0.40 -1.70 -5.03
N PHE A 231 -0.47 -1.93 -4.02
CA PHE A 231 -0.45 -3.16 -3.22
C PHE A 231 -0.47 -4.43 -4.08
N LEU A 232 -1.37 -4.49 -5.07
CA LEU A 232 -1.48 -5.63 -5.99
C LEU A 232 -0.27 -5.78 -6.92
N SER A 233 0.34 -4.68 -7.37
CA SER A 233 1.56 -4.72 -8.17
C SER A 233 2.73 -5.28 -7.38
N THR A 234 2.93 -4.80 -6.15
CA THR A 234 3.94 -5.31 -5.20
C THR A 234 3.70 -6.80 -4.90
N ALA A 235 2.46 -7.23 -4.68
CA ALA A 235 2.15 -8.65 -4.45
C ALA A 235 2.59 -9.58 -5.60
N ARG A 236 2.40 -9.14 -6.86
CA ARG A 236 2.85 -9.85 -8.08
C ARG A 236 4.36 -9.81 -8.29
N GLU A 237 5.04 -8.80 -7.73
CA GLU A 237 6.50 -8.73 -7.76
C GLU A 237 7.09 -9.70 -6.72
N ILE A 238 6.64 -9.62 -5.47
CA ILE A 238 7.07 -10.50 -4.37
C ILE A 238 6.76 -11.98 -4.64
N SER A 239 5.63 -12.31 -5.28
CA SER A 239 5.30 -13.70 -5.62
C SER A 239 6.37 -14.42 -6.45
N LYS A 240 7.20 -13.69 -7.20
CA LYS A 240 8.29 -14.27 -8.01
C LYS A 240 9.46 -14.78 -7.16
N GLU A 241 9.58 -14.30 -5.92
CA GLU A 241 10.60 -14.72 -4.97
C GLU A 241 10.20 -15.99 -4.18
N PHE A 242 8.91 -16.36 -4.24
CA PHE A 242 8.33 -17.54 -3.57
C PHE A 242 7.69 -18.50 -4.60
N PRO A 243 8.49 -19.08 -5.54
CA PRO A 243 7.97 -19.90 -6.64
C PRO A 243 7.30 -21.22 -6.20
N ASP A 244 7.47 -21.62 -4.94
CA ASP A 244 6.84 -22.75 -4.27
C ASP A 244 5.42 -22.44 -3.76
N ILE A 245 5.01 -21.17 -3.74
CA ILE A 245 3.71 -20.70 -3.27
C ILE A 245 2.91 -20.10 -4.45
N GLU A 246 1.74 -20.67 -4.72
CA GLU A 246 0.83 -20.13 -5.74
C GLU A 246 0.31 -18.75 -5.31
N PHE A 247 0.33 -17.78 -6.21
CA PHE A 247 -0.23 -16.45 -5.98
C PHE A 247 -1.50 -16.23 -6.82
N ASP A 248 -2.58 -15.80 -6.18
CA ASP A 248 -3.71 -15.17 -6.88
C ASP A 248 -4.23 -13.91 -6.16
N ALA A 249 -5.21 -13.26 -6.77
CA ALA A 249 -5.81 -12.04 -6.24
C ALA A 249 -7.32 -12.05 -6.46
N GLU A 250 -8.06 -11.45 -5.52
CA GLU A 250 -9.52 -11.42 -5.54
C GLU A 250 -10.06 -10.06 -5.08
N LEU A 251 -11.19 -9.67 -5.63
CA LEU A 251 -11.87 -8.44 -5.21
C LEU A 251 -12.55 -8.65 -3.85
N LEU A 252 -12.49 -7.64 -2.99
CA LEU A 252 -13.06 -7.68 -1.62
C LEU A 252 -14.50 -8.16 -1.58
N ASP A 253 -15.36 -7.64 -2.46
CA ASP A 253 -16.78 -8.02 -2.57
C ASP A 253 -16.97 -9.48 -2.98
N ASN A 254 -16.17 -9.99 -3.93
CA ASN A 254 -16.17 -11.41 -4.28
C ASN A 254 -15.68 -12.28 -3.13
N THR A 255 -14.72 -11.79 -2.34
CA THR A 255 -14.17 -12.50 -1.18
C THR A 255 -15.23 -12.59 -0.07
N CYS A 256 -15.90 -11.48 0.27
CA CYS A 256 -17.02 -11.48 1.22
C CYS A 256 -18.14 -12.44 0.77
N LEU A 257 -18.61 -12.28 -0.48
CA LEU A 257 -19.69 -13.10 -1.04
C LEU A 257 -19.37 -14.60 -0.97
N LYS A 258 -18.15 -14.99 -1.36
CA LYS A 258 -17.73 -16.38 -1.36
C LYS A 258 -17.54 -16.91 0.06
N MET A 259 -16.82 -16.22 0.95
CA MET A 259 -16.58 -16.71 2.31
C MET A 259 -17.88 -16.88 3.13
N VAL A 260 -18.90 -16.05 2.88
CA VAL A 260 -20.23 -16.18 3.51
C VAL A 260 -21.10 -17.25 2.83
N THR A 261 -20.83 -17.62 1.57
CA THR A 261 -21.55 -18.70 0.86
C THR A 261 -20.94 -20.07 1.16
N ASP A 262 -19.62 -20.19 1.06
CA ASP A 262 -18.80 -21.37 1.34
C ASP A 262 -17.37 -20.92 1.69
N PRO A 263 -16.93 -21.02 2.95
CA PRO A 263 -15.59 -20.67 3.38
C PRO A 263 -14.54 -21.77 3.11
N VAL A 264 -14.95 -23.02 2.85
CA VAL A 264 -14.03 -24.16 2.69
C VAL A 264 -12.98 -23.95 1.57
N PRO A 265 -13.32 -23.32 0.42
CA PRO A 265 -12.35 -22.94 -0.61
C PRO A 265 -11.29 -21.91 -0.19
N TYR A 266 -11.23 -21.46 1.07
CA TYR A 266 -10.18 -20.60 1.60
C TYR A 266 -9.24 -21.32 2.59
N ASN A 267 -9.50 -22.59 2.89
CA ASN A 267 -8.71 -23.36 3.86
C ASN A 267 -7.27 -23.67 3.39
N ASP A 268 -7.04 -23.74 2.08
CA ASP A 268 -5.75 -24.08 1.47
C ASP A 268 -4.82 -22.87 1.24
N LYS A 269 -5.26 -21.64 1.57
CA LYS A 269 -4.50 -20.40 1.37
C LYS A 269 -4.41 -19.50 2.58
N VAL A 270 -3.43 -18.60 2.53
CA VAL A 270 -3.33 -17.41 3.38
C VAL A 270 -3.92 -16.22 2.62
N LEU A 271 -4.80 -15.46 3.28
CA LEU A 271 -5.33 -14.20 2.77
C LEU A 271 -4.44 -13.04 3.23
N VAL A 272 -4.09 -12.12 2.34
CA VAL A 272 -3.30 -10.92 2.68
C VAL A 272 -3.94 -9.66 2.09
N MET A 273 -4.02 -8.57 2.87
CA MET A 273 -4.78 -7.38 2.47
C MET A 273 -4.43 -6.09 3.23
N PRO A 274 -4.74 -4.91 2.64
CA PRO A 274 -4.72 -3.61 3.32
C PRO A 274 -5.58 -3.54 4.59
N ASN A 275 -5.26 -2.54 5.42
CA ASN A 275 -5.69 -2.43 6.81
C ASN A 275 -7.21 -2.55 7.05
N LEU A 276 -8.04 -1.70 6.42
CA LEU A 276 -9.50 -1.71 6.62
C LEU A 276 -10.15 -3.03 6.22
N TYR A 277 -9.65 -3.66 5.15
CA TYR A 277 -10.23 -4.93 4.68
C TYR A 277 -9.89 -6.07 5.62
N GLY A 278 -8.68 -6.02 6.18
CA GLY A 278 -8.22 -6.95 7.20
C GLY A 278 -9.06 -6.89 8.47
N ASP A 279 -9.47 -5.70 8.91
CA ASP A 279 -10.38 -5.53 10.06
C ASP A 279 -11.72 -6.21 9.76
N ILE A 280 -12.42 -5.75 8.71
CA ILE A 280 -13.77 -6.19 8.37
C ILE A 280 -13.82 -7.69 8.08
N LEU A 281 -12.89 -8.23 7.27
CA LEU A 281 -12.93 -9.64 6.89
C LEU A 281 -12.55 -10.58 8.02
N SER A 282 -11.68 -10.18 8.95
CA SER A 282 -11.31 -11.07 10.05
C SER A 282 -12.37 -11.14 11.14
N ASP A 283 -13.04 -10.02 11.45
CA ASP A 283 -14.22 -10.03 12.33
C ASP A 283 -15.39 -10.79 11.68
N MET A 284 -15.55 -10.70 10.35
CA MET A 284 -16.49 -11.56 9.61
C MET A 284 -16.13 -13.05 9.75
N CYS A 285 -14.86 -13.43 9.58
CA CYS A 285 -14.41 -14.82 9.79
C CYS A 285 -14.61 -15.30 11.24
N ALA A 286 -14.47 -14.42 12.24
CA ALA A 286 -14.82 -14.74 13.62
C ALA A 286 -16.29 -15.14 13.75
N GLY A 287 -17.19 -14.39 13.09
CA GLY A 287 -18.62 -14.69 13.03
C GLY A 287 -18.95 -16.07 12.44
N LEU A 288 -18.14 -16.58 11.50
CA LEU A 288 -18.34 -17.93 10.93
C LEU A 288 -18.09 -19.04 11.97
N ILE A 289 -17.17 -18.83 12.92
CA ILE A 289 -16.72 -19.85 13.88
C ILE A 289 -17.32 -19.73 15.28
N GLY A 290 -18.15 -18.72 15.54
CA GLY A 290 -18.86 -18.53 16.83
C GLY A 290 -18.68 -17.16 17.48
N GLY A 291 -17.83 -16.29 16.91
CA GLY A 291 -17.60 -14.93 17.39
C GLY A 291 -16.22 -14.70 18.03
N LEU A 292 -16.02 -13.48 18.53
CA LEU A 292 -14.71 -12.96 18.95
C LEU A 292 -14.11 -13.64 20.20
N GLY A 293 -14.92 -14.35 20.98
CA GLY A 293 -14.47 -15.11 22.17
C GLY A 293 -13.57 -16.30 21.85
N LEU A 294 -13.49 -16.69 20.58
CA LEU A 294 -12.71 -17.83 20.08
C LEU A 294 -11.56 -17.43 19.15
N THR A 295 -11.46 -16.16 18.75
CA THR A 295 -10.46 -15.71 17.77
C THR A 295 -9.20 -15.15 18.43
N PRO A 296 -8.03 -15.80 18.22
CA PRO A 296 -6.74 -15.25 18.62
C PRO A 296 -6.22 -14.23 17.61
N SER A 297 -5.22 -13.44 18.01
CA SER A 297 -4.44 -12.65 17.06
C SER A 297 -2.97 -12.47 17.46
N GLY A 298 -2.11 -12.29 16.46
CA GLY A 298 -0.71 -11.91 16.64
C GLY A 298 -0.40 -10.63 15.87
N ASN A 299 0.05 -9.59 16.57
CA ASN A 299 0.63 -8.38 15.99
C ASN A 299 2.14 -8.59 15.87
N ILE A 300 2.65 -8.63 14.65
CA ILE A 300 4.00 -9.06 14.31
C ILE A 300 4.78 -7.86 13.78
N GLY A 301 5.96 -7.62 14.34
CA GLY A 301 6.93 -6.62 13.88
C GLY A 301 8.32 -7.21 13.69
N ASP A 302 9.25 -6.43 13.13
CA ASP A 302 10.59 -6.91 12.79
C ASP A 302 11.42 -7.31 14.03
N ASN A 303 11.27 -6.56 15.14
CA ASN A 303 12.03 -6.76 16.37
C ASN A 303 11.20 -7.33 17.52
N CYS A 304 9.88 -7.11 17.51
CA CYS A 304 8.99 -7.44 18.62
C CYS A 304 7.64 -7.94 18.11
N SER A 305 7.01 -8.86 18.84
CA SER A 305 5.66 -9.37 18.54
C SER A 305 4.76 -9.34 19.77
N ILE A 306 3.50 -8.92 19.61
CA ILE A 306 2.49 -8.86 20.67
C ILE A 306 1.28 -9.72 20.29
N PHE A 307 1.00 -10.74 21.08
CA PHE A 307 -0.13 -11.64 20.90
C PHE A 307 -1.30 -11.21 21.79
N GLU A 308 -2.50 -11.08 21.22
CA GLU A 308 -3.66 -10.55 21.93
C GLU A 308 -4.96 -11.25 21.51
N ALA A 309 -5.90 -11.39 22.44
CA ALA A 309 -7.27 -11.75 22.12
C ALA A 309 -7.96 -10.58 21.36
N VAL A 310 -8.84 -10.91 20.40
CA VAL A 310 -9.51 -9.87 19.59
C VAL A 310 -10.66 -9.18 20.34
N HIS A 311 -11.27 -9.85 21.31
CA HIS A 311 -12.41 -9.31 22.07
C HIS A 311 -12.02 -8.13 23.00
N GLY A 312 -13.01 -7.30 23.35
CA GLY A 312 -12.86 -6.21 24.31
C GLY A 312 -12.75 -6.66 25.77
N SER A 313 -12.74 -5.69 26.69
CA SER A 313 -12.55 -5.89 28.14
C SER A 313 -13.79 -6.40 28.89
N ALA A 314 -14.96 -6.47 28.26
CA ALA A 314 -16.21 -7.03 28.79
C ALA A 314 -16.50 -6.63 30.27
N PRO A 315 -16.56 -5.33 30.59
CA PRO A 315 -16.65 -4.83 31.97
C PRO A 315 -17.94 -5.25 32.69
N ASP A 316 -18.96 -5.66 31.96
CA ASP A 316 -20.23 -6.17 32.45
C ASP A 316 -20.11 -7.57 33.09
N ILE A 317 -19.09 -8.37 32.72
CA ILE A 317 -18.82 -9.69 33.31
C ILE A 317 -17.51 -9.79 34.10
N ALA A 318 -16.69 -8.74 34.09
CA ALA A 318 -15.43 -8.65 34.83
C ALA A 318 -15.57 -9.05 36.32
N GLY A 319 -14.68 -9.92 36.79
CA GLY A 319 -14.66 -10.41 38.18
C GLY A 319 -15.76 -11.40 38.53
N LYS A 320 -16.66 -11.77 37.61
CA LYS A 320 -17.73 -12.76 37.83
C LYS A 320 -17.29 -14.20 37.52
N GLN A 321 -16.05 -14.39 37.06
CA GLN A 321 -15.50 -15.66 36.57
C GLN A 321 -16.36 -16.26 35.46
N LEU A 322 -16.87 -15.41 34.57
CA LEU A 322 -17.73 -15.80 33.43
C LEU A 322 -17.01 -15.70 32.08
N ALA A 323 -15.83 -15.09 32.03
CA ALA A 323 -15.06 -14.93 30.80
C ALA A 323 -14.55 -16.27 30.24
N ASN A 324 -14.54 -16.37 28.91
CA ASN A 324 -13.92 -17.47 28.19
C ASN A 324 -12.43 -17.14 27.93
N PRO A 325 -11.46 -17.89 28.49
CA PRO A 325 -10.04 -17.60 28.26
C PRO A 325 -9.53 -18.12 26.90
N THR A 326 -10.38 -18.78 26.09
CA THR A 326 -9.96 -19.48 24.86
C THR A 326 -9.28 -18.58 23.84
N ALA A 327 -9.77 -17.36 23.56
CA ALA A 327 -9.10 -16.46 22.62
C ALA A 327 -7.68 -16.06 23.06
N LEU A 328 -7.46 -15.78 24.35
CA LEU A 328 -6.14 -15.43 24.87
C LEU A 328 -5.21 -16.65 24.92
N LEU A 329 -5.74 -17.83 25.30
CA LEU A 329 -5.02 -19.10 25.23
C LEU A 329 -4.58 -19.43 23.80
N LEU A 330 -5.45 -19.33 22.81
CA LEU A 330 -5.09 -19.57 21.41
C LEU A 330 -4.07 -18.53 20.90
N SER A 331 -4.11 -17.29 21.40
CA SER A 331 -3.09 -16.27 21.11
C SER A 331 -1.75 -16.63 21.76
N SER A 332 -1.76 -17.23 22.95
CA SER A 332 -0.54 -17.72 23.59
C SER A 332 0.01 -18.99 22.92
N ILE A 333 -0.82 -19.82 22.27
CA ILE A 333 -0.36 -20.88 21.34
C ILE A 333 0.34 -20.29 20.11
N MET A 334 -0.21 -19.23 19.51
CA MET A 334 0.46 -18.51 18.40
C MET A 334 1.82 -17.95 18.85
N MET A 335 1.89 -17.40 20.06
CA MET A 335 3.14 -16.93 20.67
C MET A 335 4.17 -18.05 20.84
N LEU A 336 3.78 -19.21 21.38
CA LEU A 336 4.68 -20.35 21.54
C LEU A 336 5.24 -20.83 20.19
N ARG A 337 4.41 -20.91 19.15
CA ARG A 337 4.85 -21.24 17.78
C ARG A 337 5.86 -20.22 17.24
N HIS A 338 5.61 -18.93 17.42
CA HIS A 338 6.53 -17.86 17.03
C HIS A 338 7.88 -17.93 17.77
N MET A 339 7.88 -18.38 19.03
CA MET A 339 9.10 -18.62 19.83
C MET A 339 9.79 -19.97 19.53
N GLY A 340 9.24 -20.80 18.63
CA GLY A 340 9.75 -22.14 18.31
C GLY A 340 9.34 -23.26 19.27
N LEU A 341 8.57 -22.96 20.33
CA LEU A 341 8.05 -23.88 21.34
C LEU A 341 6.83 -24.67 20.82
N THR A 342 7.05 -25.38 19.71
CA THR A 342 5.98 -26.01 18.91
C THR A 342 5.37 -27.23 19.60
N GLN A 343 6.15 -27.93 20.45
CA GLN A 343 5.65 -29.12 21.15
C GLN A 343 4.72 -28.73 22.30
N GLU A 344 5.11 -27.71 23.07
CA GLU A 344 4.33 -27.10 24.14
C GLU A 344 3.04 -26.48 23.59
N ALA A 345 3.15 -25.73 22.48
CA ALA A 345 2.01 -25.20 21.74
C ALA A 345 1.01 -26.30 21.36
N SER A 346 1.50 -27.39 20.78
CA SER A 346 0.66 -28.51 20.31
C SER A 346 0.00 -29.28 21.46
N ASN A 347 0.70 -29.45 22.59
CA ASN A 347 0.16 -30.12 23.77
C ASN A 347 -1.04 -29.34 24.35
N ILE A 348 -0.88 -28.02 24.56
CA ILE A 348 -1.92 -27.17 25.14
C ILE A 348 -3.08 -26.99 24.16
N GLU A 349 -2.81 -26.80 22.87
CA GLU A 349 -3.85 -26.70 21.82
C GLU A 349 -4.72 -27.96 21.74
N GLN A 350 -4.11 -29.15 21.82
CA GLN A 350 -4.85 -30.42 21.84
C GLN A 350 -5.73 -30.56 23.09
N ALA A 351 -5.25 -30.12 24.26
CA ALA A 351 -6.03 -30.12 25.49
C ALA A 351 -7.25 -29.17 25.40
N ILE A 352 -7.06 -27.95 24.88
CA ILE A 352 -8.13 -26.97 24.64
C ILE A 352 -9.19 -27.57 23.70
N PHE A 353 -8.80 -28.06 22.52
CA PHE A 353 -9.76 -28.60 21.56
C PHE A 353 -10.44 -29.89 22.06
N LYS A 354 -9.79 -30.69 22.92
CA LYS A 354 -10.43 -31.84 23.56
C LYS A 354 -11.56 -31.41 24.51
N VAL A 355 -11.31 -30.44 25.39
CA VAL A 355 -12.34 -29.93 26.34
C VAL A 355 -13.52 -29.32 25.59
N LEU A 356 -13.25 -28.53 24.55
CA LEU A 356 -14.28 -27.94 23.70
C LEU A 356 -15.09 -29.01 22.93
N ALA A 357 -14.42 -30.05 22.41
CA ALA A 357 -15.08 -31.16 21.71
C ALA A 357 -15.92 -32.07 22.64
N GLU A 358 -15.54 -32.19 23.91
CA GLU A 358 -16.37 -32.88 24.92
C GLU A 358 -17.61 -32.07 25.32
N GLY A 359 -17.58 -30.73 25.23
CA GLY A 359 -18.73 -29.83 25.45
C GLY A 359 -19.27 -29.77 26.89
N LYS A 360 -18.71 -30.55 27.83
CA LYS A 360 -19.22 -30.68 29.21
C LYS A 360 -18.87 -29.48 30.09
N THR A 361 -17.62 -29.03 30.03
CA THR A 361 -17.08 -27.93 30.83
C THR A 361 -16.70 -26.81 29.88
N ILE A 362 -17.69 -26.05 29.43
CA ILE A 362 -17.53 -24.88 28.56
C ILE A 362 -18.25 -23.68 29.17
N THR A 363 -17.81 -22.48 28.80
CA THR A 363 -18.31 -21.20 29.32
C THR A 363 -19.65 -20.77 28.70
N GLY A 364 -20.29 -19.74 29.26
CA GLY A 364 -21.65 -19.35 28.92
C GLY A 364 -21.85 -18.82 27.50
N ASP A 365 -20.82 -18.21 26.91
CA ASP A 365 -20.78 -17.78 25.50
C ASP A 365 -20.89 -18.96 24.52
N LEU A 366 -20.45 -20.15 24.93
CA LEU A 366 -20.58 -21.39 24.17
C LEU A 366 -21.82 -22.20 24.57
N GLY A 367 -22.75 -21.61 25.32
CA GLY A 367 -23.98 -22.27 25.80
C GLY A 367 -23.78 -23.17 27.02
N GLY A 368 -22.59 -23.18 27.62
CA GLY A 368 -22.30 -23.94 28.83
C GLY A 368 -22.63 -23.19 30.12
N LYS A 369 -22.08 -23.71 31.23
CA LYS A 369 -22.29 -23.16 32.59
C LYS A 369 -21.01 -23.05 33.41
N ALA A 370 -19.86 -23.46 32.85
CA ALA A 370 -18.59 -23.46 33.56
C ALA A 370 -18.12 -22.02 33.82
N LYS A 371 -17.49 -21.84 34.99
CA LYS A 371 -16.72 -20.65 35.33
C LYS A 371 -15.35 -20.67 34.63
N THR A 372 -14.72 -19.50 34.54
CA THR A 372 -13.38 -19.32 33.94
C THR A 372 -12.34 -20.28 34.52
N PHE A 373 -12.26 -20.39 35.85
CA PHE A 373 -11.37 -21.32 36.53
C PHE A 373 -11.76 -22.81 36.32
N GLU A 374 -13.04 -23.15 36.29
CA GLU A 374 -13.51 -24.53 36.04
C GLU A 374 -13.14 -25.01 34.62
N TYR A 375 -13.19 -24.10 33.64
CA TYR A 375 -12.71 -24.34 32.29
C TYR A 375 -11.18 -24.54 32.25
N ALA A 376 -10.42 -23.68 32.94
CA ALA A 376 -8.97 -23.81 33.03
C ALA A 376 -8.56 -25.15 33.68
N ASP A 377 -9.21 -25.53 34.78
CA ASP A 377 -9.04 -26.84 35.44
C ASP A 377 -9.34 -28.03 34.51
N ALA A 378 -10.36 -27.92 33.65
CA ALA A 378 -10.67 -28.96 32.68
C ALA A 378 -9.56 -29.11 31.62
N VAL A 379 -8.98 -27.99 31.15
CA VAL A 379 -7.83 -28.01 30.23
C VAL A 379 -6.59 -28.59 30.92
N ILE A 380 -6.33 -28.24 32.18
CA ILE A 380 -5.23 -28.82 32.99
C ILE A 380 -5.41 -30.35 33.16
N LYS A 381 -6.62 -30.82 33.46
CA LYS A 381 -6.92 -32.26 33.52
C LYS A 381 -6.71 -32.95 32.18
N ALA A 382 -7.05 -32.29 31.06
CA ALA A 382 -6.85 -32.82 29.72
C ALA A 382 -5.37 -32.96 29.32
N LEU A 383 -4.49 -32.06 29.80
CA LEU A 383 -3.02 -32.17 29.63
C LEU A 383 -2.48 -33.45 30.28
N ASN A 384 -2.79 -33.66 31.56
CA ASN A 384 -2.26 -34.79 32.34
C ASN A 384 -2.67 -36.16 31.76
N ILE A 385 -3.88 -36.25 31.20
CA ILE A 385 -4.36 -37.47 30.53
C ILE A 385 -3.57 -37.74 29.23
N ALA A 386 -3.16 -36.69 28.50
CA ALA A 386 -2.35 -36.85 27.29
C ALA A 386 -0.92 -37.33 27.62
N GLU A 387 -0.33 -36.86 28.73
CA GLU A 387 0.95 -37.37 29.22
C GLU A 387 0.85 -38.82 29.71
N GLN A 388 -0.17 -39.16 30.50
CA GLN A 388 -0.42 -40.53 30.95
C GLN A 388 -0.60 -41.51 29.77
N LEU A 389 -1.29 -41.09 28.71
CA LEU A 389 -1.41 -41.89 27.49
C LEU A 389 -0.06 -42.05 26.77
N ARG A 390 0.79 -41.00 26.68
CA ARG A 390 2.15 -41.13 26.11
C ARG A 390 3.00 -42.14 26.90
N PHE A 391 3.04 -42.02 28.23
CA PHE A 391 3.76 -42.97 29.08
C PHE A 391 3.22 -44.41 28.96
N ALA A 392 1.92 -44.60 28.76
CA ALA A 392 1.32 -45.92 28.54
C ALA A 392 1.62 -46.54 27.16
N PHE A 393 2.12 -45.76 26.19
CA PHE A 393 2.55 -46.26 24.87
C PHE A 393 4.06 -46.51 24.76
N ASP A 394 4.87 -45.94 25.66
CA ASP A 394 6.33 -46.18 25.73
C ASP A 394 6.68 -47.46 26.54
N ASP A 395 5.68 -48.16 27.09
CA ASP A 395 5.85 -49.41 27.84
C ASP A 395 5.76 -50.64 26.89
N PRO A 396 6.85 -51.40 26.65
CA PRO A 396 6.95 -52.32 25.49
C PRO A 396 6.15 -53.62 25.58
N VAL A 397 5.19 -53.73 26.52
CA VAL A 397 4.48 -54.99 26.86
C VAL A 397 2.95 -54.89 26.72
N ALA A 398 2.38 -53.68 26.55
CA ALA A 398 0.92 -53.49 26.56
C ALA A 398 0.36 -52.94 25.22
N THR A 399 -0.07 -53.82 24.32
CA THR A 399 -0.92 -53.43 23.17
C THR A 399 -2.39 -53.25 23.60
N PRO A 400 -2.99 -52.05 23.51
CA PRO A 400 -4.42 -51.88 23.76
C PRO A 400 -5.18 -52.03 22.44
N ILE A 401 -6.02 -53.07 22.34
CA ILE A 401 -7.01 -53.19 21.25
C ILE A 401 -8.15 -52.21 21.55
N PHE A 402 -8.09 -51.00 20.99
CA PHE A 402 -9.27 -50.14 20.84
C PHE A 402 -9.86 -50.34 19.45
N PRO A 403 -11.11 -50.84 19.32
CA PRO A 403 -11.76 -50.93 18.02
C PRO A 403 -12.07 -49.53 17.51
N MET A 404 -11.51 -49.16 16.35
CA MET A 404 -11.99 -47.98 15.63
C MET A 404 -13.49 -48.16 15.34
N PRO A 405 -14.33 -47.11 15.48
CA PRO A 405 -15.70 -47.19 15.00
C PRO A 405 -15.69 -47.53 13.51
N PRO A 406 -16.59 -48.42 13.03
CA PRO A 406 -16.59 -48.83 11.64
C PRO A 406 -16.78 -47.61 10.74
N LYS A 407 -15.96 -47.50 9.67
CA LYS A 407 -16.11 -46.43 8.67
C LYS A 407 -17.57 -46.36 8.21
N PRO A 408 -18.21 -45.18 8.22
CA PRO A 408 -19.56 -45.06 7.68
C PRO A 408 -19.54 -45.52 6.21
N PRO A 409 -20.52 -46.31 5.75
CA PRO A 409 -20.54 -46.82 4.39
C PRO A 409 -20.59 -45.65 3.41
N ILE A 410 -19.68 -45.66 2.43
CA ILE A 410 -19.62 -44.66 1.37
C ILE A 410 -20.92 -44.76 0.57
N ARG A 411 -21.86 -43.83 0.82
CA ARG A 411 -23.05 -43.66 -0.02
C ARG A 411 -22.62 -43.02 -1.34
N PHE A 412 -22.34 -43.86 -2.33
CA PHE A 412 -22.32 -43.41 -3.72
C PHE A 412 -23.69 -42.80 -4.08
N PRO A 413 -23.74 -41.61 -4.70
CA PRO A 413 -25.00 -41.03 -5.12
C PRO A 413 -25.65 -41.91 -6.19
N THR A 414 -26.88 -42.37 -5.93
CA THR A 414 -27.64 -43.28 -6.80
C THR A 414 -28.25 -42.61 -8.03
N LYS A 415 -27.74 -41.44 -8.42
CA LYS A 415 -28.04 -40.78 -9.70
C LYS A 415 -26.73 -40.30 -10.32
N PRO A 416 -26.42 -40.65 -11.59
CA PRO A 416 -25.39 -39.94 -12.32
C PRO A 416 -25.79 -38.46 -12.46
N PRO A 417 -24.83 -37.51 -12.43
CA PRO A 417 -25.13 -36.12 -12.71
C PRO A 417 -25.71 -36.01 -14.12
N ALA A 418 -26.73 -35.17 -14.29
CA ALA A 418 -27.33 -34.92 -15.59
C ALA A 418 -26.26 -34.43 -16.57
N THR A 419 -26.22 -35.02 -17.76
CA THR A 419 -25.27 -34.68 -18.82
C THR A 419 -25.23 -33.17 -19.07
N PRO A 420 -24.03 -32.54 -19.14
CA PRO A 420 -23.94 -31.12 -19.44
C PRO A 420 -24.54 -30.85 -20.83
N LYS A 421 -25.47 -29.88 -20.92
CA LYS A 421 -26.03 -29.43 -22.20
C LYS A 421 -24.88 -28.98 -23.12
N GLN A 422 -24.80 -29.56 -24.32
CA GLN A 422 -23.86 -29.11 -25.34
C GLN A 422 -24.10 -27.62 -25.65
N TYR A 423 -23.09 -26.79 -25.40
CA TYR A 423 -23.07 -25.41 -25.85
C TYR A 423 -22.78 -25.37 -27.35
N VAL A 424 -23.84 -25.39 -28.17
CA VAL A 424 -23.74 -25.17 -29.61
C VAL A 424 -23.42 -23.69 -29.84
N ARG A 425 -22.25 -23.39 -30.41
CA ARG A 425 -21.92 -22.02 -30.85
C ARG A 425 -22.80 -21.63 -32.04
N PRO A 426 -23.40 -20.43 -32.07
CA PRO A 426 -24.06 -19.92 -33.27
C PRO A 426 -23.04 -19.71 -34.39
N SER A 427 -23.29 -20.29 -35.57
CA SER A 427 -22.52 -20.03 -36.78
C SER A 427 -22.94 -18.70 -37.42
N LEU A 428 -22.07 -17.69 -37.35
CA LEU A 428 -22.24 -16.45 -38.11
C LEU A 428 -21.94 -16.68 -39.60
N PRO A 429 -22.78 -16.22 -40.53
CA PRO A 429 -22.57 -16.41 -41.97
C PRO A 429 -21.49 -15.45 -42.51
N ILE A 430 -20.43 -16.01 -43.10
CA ILE A 430 -19.40 -15.23 -43.79
C ILE A 430 -19.91 -14.83 -45.18
N ARG A 431 -20.11 -13.53 -45.39
CA ARG A 431 -20.52 -12.95 -46.66
C ARG A 431 -19.28 -12.59 -47.49
N LEU A 432 -18.89 -13.45 -48.42
CA LEU A 432 -17.82 -13.17 -49.38
C LEU A 432 -18.29 -12.16 -50.45
N ALA A 433 -17.48 -11.13 -50.71
CA ALA A 433 -17.70 -10.14 -51.76
C ALA A 433 -16.60 -10.24 -52.84
N ASN A 434 -16.99 -10.02 -54.09
CA ASN A 434 -16.19 -10.30 -55.29
C ASN A 434 -14.99 -9.34 -55.49
N PRO A 435 -13.90 -9.80 -56.11
CA PRO A 435 -13.01 -8.98 -56.94
C PRO A 435 -13.44 -9.01 -58.42
N GLY A 436 -13.37 -7.85 -59.09
CA GLY A 436 -13.70 -7.68 -60.52
C GLY A 436 -12.65 -8.21 -61.51
N PRO A 437 -12.93 -8.16 -62.83
CA PRO A 437 -12.30 -9.03 -63.83
C PRO A 437 -10.95 -8.54 -64.38
N ARG A 438 -10.13 -9.51 -64.82
CA ARG A 438 -8.93 -9.30 -65.65
C ARG A 438 -9.29 -9.28 -67.15
N ALA A 439 -8.61 -8.42 -67.91
CA ALA A 439 -8.64 -8.41 -69.38
C ALA A 439 -7.63 -9.41 -69.99
N PRO A 440 -7.78 -9.83 -71.28
CA PRO A 440 -7.26 -11.11 -71.75
C PRO A 440 -5.88 -11.08 -72.45
N LEU A 441 -5.27 -12.27 -72.50
CA LEU A 441 -4.10 -12.60 -73.31
C LEU A 441 -4.42 -12.62 -74.81
N ARG A 442 -3.40 -12.34 -75.64
CA ARG A 442 -3.35 -12.70 -77.07
C ARG A 442 -2.13 -13.59 -77.33
N SER A 443 -2.30 -14.56 -78.23
CA SER A 443 -1.39 -15.70 -78.45
C SER A 443 -0.67 -15.65 -79.80
N LEU A 444 0.14 -16.69 -80.08
CA LEU A 444 0.81 -17.07 -81.33
C LEU A 444 2.17 -16.36 -81.59
N SER A 445 3.22 -17.01 -82.13
CA SER A 445 3.48 -18.46 -82.38
C SER A 445 4.92 -18.66 -82.94
N THR A 446 5.58 -19.80 -82.64
CA THR A 446 6.58 -20.54 -83.50
C THR A 446 7.86 -19.80 -83.99
N SER A 447 9.04 -20.41 -84.24
CA SER A 447 9.56 -21.80 -84.21
C SER A 447 11.09 -21.83 -84.49
N ALA A 448 11.81 -22.87 -84.02
CA ALA A 448 13.08 -23.41 -84.60
C ALA A 448 14.33 -22.47 -84.61
N SER A 449 15.61 -22.89 -84.68
CA SER A 449 16.35 -24.16 -84.44
C SER A 449 17.88 -23.83 -84.29
N PRO A 450 18.79 -24.76 -83.95
CA PRO A 450 20.07 -24.42 -83.29
C PRO A 450 21.33 -24.41 -84.18
N SER A 451 22.42 -23.79 -83.69
CA SER A 451 23.79 -24.01 -84.18
C SER A 451 24.88 -23.71 -83.13
N SER A 452 25.84 -24.63 -82.97
CA SER A 452 27.21 -24.41 -82.42
C SER A 452 28.22 -24.59 -83.59
N PRO A 453 29.56 -24.66 -83.42
CA PRO A 453 30.46 -24.27 -82.31
C PRO A 453 31.73 -23.48 -82.76
N VAL A 454 32.42 -22.74 -81.87
CA VAL A 454 33.88 -22.44 -82.05
C VAL A 454 34.63 -22.41 -80.71
N ARG A 455 35.72 -23.19 -80.60
CA ARG A 455 36.73 -23.11 -79.52
C ARG A 455 37.72 -21.97 -79.77
N ARG A 456 38.02 -21.14 -78.75
CA ARG A 456 39.34 -20.48 -78.59
C ARG A 456 39.81 -20.58 -77.14
N ARG A 457 41.12 -20.75 -76.94
CA ARG A 457 41.75 -20.94 -75.62
C ARG A 457 41.91 -19.61 -74.88
N LEU A 458 41.81 -19.65 -73.55
CA LEU A 458 42.07 -18.54 -72.64
C LEU A 458 43.58 -18.32 -72.42
N PRO A 459 44.05 -17.07 -72.25
CA PRO A 459 45.24 -16.78 -71.46
C PRO A 459 44.92 -16.83 -69.94
N PRO A 460 45.90 -17.06 -69.05
CA PRO A 460 45.65 -17.13 -67.62
C PRO A 460 45.32 -15.75 -67.00
N PRO A 461 44.46 -15.69 -65.96
CA PRO A 461 44.15 -14.43 -65.29
C PRO A 461 45.27 -13.98 -64.32
N PRO A 462 45.49 -12.67 -64.15
CA PRO A 462 46.31 -12.14 -63.06
C PRO A 462 45.64 -12.37 -61.69
N PRO A 463 46.39 -12.30 -60.58
CA PRO A 463 45.90 -12.69 -59.25
C PRO A 463 44.76 -11.81 -58.73
N LEU A 464 43.83 -12.44 -58.02
CA LEU A 464 42.63 -11.83 -57.43
C LEU A 464 42.95 -10.67 -56.46
N GLN A 465 42.72 -9.44 -56.90
CA GLN A 465 42.44 -8.33 -55.97
C GLN A 465 40.95 -8.33 -55.60
N TRP A 466 40.67 -8.43 -54.31
CA TRP A 466 39.31 -8.38 -53.77
C TRP A 466 38.76 -6.95 -53.83
N HIS A 467 37.91 -6.66 -54.83
CA HIS A 467 37.12 -5.43 -54.83
C HIS A 467 36.00 -5.51 -53.77
N GLU A 468 36.14 -4.77 -52.67
CA GLU A 468 35.01 -4.45 -51.78
C GLU A 468 33.87 -3.78 -52.58
N THR A 469 32.76 -4.49 -52.76
CA THR A 469 31.64 -3.95 -53.54
C THR A 469 30.99 -2.74 -52.86
N SER A 470 30.73 -1.70 -53.67
CA SER A 470 30.17 -0.42 -53.23
C SER A 470 28.78 -0.49 -52.57
N ARG A 471 28.05 -1.61 -52.73
CA ARG A 471 26.77 -1.86 -52.04
C ARG A 471 26.89 -1.87 -50.51
N ALA A 472 28.00 -2.35 -49.95
CA ALA A 472 28.18 -2.45 -48.50
C ALA A 472 28.27 -1.07 -47.80
N ARG A 473 28.82 -0.06 -48.49
CA ARG A 473 28.94 1.31 -47.96
C ARG A 473 27.59 2.03 -47.92
N THR A 474 26.75 1.79 -48.91
CA THR A 474 25.39 2.37 -48.99
C THR A 474 24.46 1.77 -47.94
N GLY A 475 24.45 0.43 -47.78
CA GLY A 475 23.66 -0.23 -46.73
C GLY A 475 24.05 0.21 -45.31
N ARG A 476 25.35 0.33 -45.02
CA ARG A 476 25.84 0.87 -43.73
C ARG A 476 25.42 2.32 -43.48
N ARG A 477 25.23 3.15 -44.51
CA ARG A 477 24.68 4.50 -44.34
C ARG A 477 23.21 4.45 -43.95
N TYR A 478 22.36 3.73 -44.68
CA TYR A 478 20.93 3.64 -44.33
C TYR A 478 20.71 3.03 -42.94
N ILE A 479 21.49 2.03 -42.54
CA ILE A 479 21.43 1.45 -41.19
C ILE A 479 21.89 2.48 -40.13
N LYS A 480 22.96 3.23 -40.35
CA LYS A 480 23.36 4.32 -39.44
C LYS A 480 22.31 5.43 -39.34
N TRP A 481 21.68 5.82 -40.45
CA TRP A 481 20.61 6.82 -40.43
C TRP A 481 19.34 6.30 -39.73
N GLY A 482 18.99 5.02 -39.89
CA GLY A 482 17.91 4.38 -39.15
C GLY A 482 18.18 4.30 -37.64
N ILE A 483 19.37 3.83 -37.24
CA ILE A 483 19.78 3.75 -35.83
C ILE A 483 19.84 5.16 -35.21
N ASN A 484 20.43 6.13 -35.90
CA ASN A 484 20.46 7.51 -35.42
C ASN A 484 19.05 8.10 -35.33
N GLY A 485 18.17 7.85 -36.31
CA GLY A 485 16.78 8.30 -36.27
C GLY A 485 16.00 7.73 -35.09
N VAL A 486 16.13 6.42 -34.83
CA VAL A 486 15.52 5.78 -33.65
C VAL A 486 16.13 6.33 -32.36
N ALA A 487 17.45 6.50 -32.28
CA ALA A 487 18.11 7.08 -31.11
C ALA A 487 17.68 8.53 -30.85
N THR A 488 17.51 9.34 -31.91
CA THR A 488 16.99 10.71 -31.81
C THR A 488 15.52 10.73 -31.37
N ILE A 489 14.67 9.84 -31.89
CA ILE A 489 13.27 9.73 -31.44
C ILE A 489 13.21 9.28 -29.98
N CYS A 490 13.99 8.28 -29.58
CA CYS A 490 14.09 7.85 -28.19
C CYS A 490 14.63 8.95 -27.28
N ALA A 491 15.61 9.75 -27.72
CA ALA A 491 16.11 10.89 -26.98
C ALA A 491 15.06 12.02 -26.87
N MET A 492 14.32 12.32 -27.93
CA MET A 492 13.22 13.29 -27.91
C MET A 492 12.08 12.85 -26.99
N LEU A 493 11.70 11.57 -27.03
CA LEU A 493 10.72 11.00 -26.09
C LEU A 493 11.23 11.03 -24.65
N PHE A 494 12.51 10.68 -24.42
CA PHE A 494 13.12 10.76 -23.10
C PHE A 494 13.16 12.20 -22.56
N ILE A 495 13.52 13.19 -23.39
CA ILE A 495 13.52 14.61 -23.02
C ILE A 495 12.09 15.08 -22.73
N ARG A 496 11.10 14.71 -23.55
CA ARG A 496 9.68 15.02 -23.31
C ARG A 496 9.19 14.43 -21.98
N ASP A 497 9.50 13.16 -21.72
CA ASP A 497 8.95 12.43 -20.58
C ASP A 497 9.66 12.77 -19.25
N ASN A 498 10.88 13.34 -19.29
CA ASN A 498 11.69 13.61 -18.09
C ASN A 498 12.06 15.09 -17.85
N TRP A 499 11.99 15.98 -18.84
CA TRP A 499 12.42 17.38 -18.70
C TRP A 499 11.32 18.42 -18.93
N PHE A 500 10.53 18.33 -20.00
CA PHE A 500 9.52 19.34 -20.33
C PHE A 500 8.28 18.76 -21.01
N GLU A 501 7.10 19.08 -20.47
CA GLU A 501 5.79 18.85 -21.09
C GLU A 501 5.30 20.14 -21.76
N ILE A 502 4.68 20.06 -22.94
CA ILE A 502 3.99 21.21 -23.55
C ILE A 502 2.50 21.05 -23.31
N GLN A 503 1.91 22.00 -22.58
CA GLN A 503 0.49 22.00 -22.26
C GLN A 503 -0.25 23.14 -22.95
N HIS A 504 -1.53 22.90 -23.24
CA HIS A 504 -2.43 23.88 -23.85
C HIS A 504 -3.30 24.50 -22.75
N VAL A 505 -3.25 25.82 -22.57
CA VAL A 505 -3.95 26.51 -21.48
C VAL A 505 -4.61 27.81 -21.93
N ARG A 506 -5.74 28.15 -21.29
CA ARG A 506 -6.44 29.43 -21.50
C ARG A 506 -5.75 30.53 -20.69
N GLY A 507 -5.13 31.48 -21.39
CA GLY A 507 -4.29 32.52 -20.79
C GLY A 507 -5.02 33.64 -20.04
N SER A 508 -6.33 33.76 -20.21
CA SER A 508 -7.12 34.93 -19.79
C SER A 508 -7.03 35.29 -18.30
N SER A 509 -6.93 34.30 -17.41
CA SER A 509 -6.83 34.54 -15.96
C SER A 509 -5.44 34.94 -15.47
N MET A 510 -4.43 34.93 -16.34
CA MET A 510 -3.02 35.21 -16.01
C MET A 510 -2.47 36.41 -16.79
N ALA A 511 -3.30 37.29 -17.35
CA ALA A 511 -2.80 38.50 -18.01
C ALA A 511 -2.09 39.44 -16.99
N PRO A 512 -0.96 40.09 -17.35
CA PRO A 512 -0.30 40.11 -18.66
C PRO A 512 0.72 38.98 -18.90
N THR A 513 0.91 38.08 -17.94
CA THR A 513 1.80 36.91 -18.05
C THR A 513 1.37 36.00 -19.22
N LEU A 514 0.06 35.73 -19.34
CA LEU A 514 -0.57 35.01 -20.45
C LEU A 514 -1.56 35.88 -21.24
N SER A 515 -2.10 35.36 -22.35
CA SER A 515 -2.76 36.17 -23.37
C SER A 515 -4.12 36.72 -22.90
N PRO A 516 -4.32 38.06 -22.86
CA PRO A 516 -5.57 38.65 -22.40
C PRO A 516 -6.75 38.37 -23.35
N ASP A 517 -6.47 38.33 -24.65
CA ASP A 517 -7.47 38.29 -25.74
C ASP A 517 -7.92 36.84 -26.08
N ALA A 518 -7.49 35.85 -25.29
CA ALA A 518 -7.78 34.43 -25.50
C ALA A 518 -9.28 34.11 -25.57
N HIS A 519 -10.12 34.86 -24.82
CA HIS A 519 -11.58 34.69 -24.85
C HIS A 519 -12.25 35.35 -26.06
N GLU A 520 -11.63 36.35 -26.67
CA GLU A 520 -12.20 37.13 -27.79
C GLU A 520 -11.71 36.60 -29.14
N THR A 521 -10.54 35.95 -29.16
CA THR A 521 -9.92 35.38 -30.36
C THR A 521 -9.96 33.85 -30.42
N GLY A 522 -10.36 33.18 -29.34
CA GLY A 522 -10.30 31.71 -29.19
C GLY A 522 -8.88 31.13 -29.15
N ARG A 523 -7.84 31.98 -29.07
CA ARG A 523 -6.43 31.56 -29.08
C ARG A 523 -6.01 31.08 -27.69
N GLU A 524 -5.64 29.81 -27.59
CA GLU A 524 -5.07 29.21 -26.39
C GLU A 524 -3.52 29.32 -26.44
N ASP A 525 -2.89 29.51 -25.29
CA ASP A 525 -1.42 29.65 -25.18
C ASP A 525 -0.80 28.25 -24.99
N TYR A 526 0.29 27.98 -25.71
CA TYR A 526 1.15 26.82 -25.42
C TYR A 526 2.14 27.19 -24.32
N VAL A 527 2.18 26.40 -23.26
CA VAL A 527 3.05 26.62 -22.10
C VAL A 527 3.98 25.42 -21.94
N ILE A 528 5.27 25.70 -21.88
CA ILE A 528 6.30 24.73 -21.50
C ILE A 528 6.26 24.60 -19.98
N VAL A 529 5.94 23.40 -19.53
CA VAL A 529 5.79 23.01 -18.14
C VAL A 529 6.93 22.06 -17.78
N ILE A 530 7.66 22.37 -16.70
CA ILE A 530 8.49 21.37 -16.02
C ILE A 530 7.54 20.56 -15.13
N PRO A 531 7.28 19.27 -15.42
CA PRO A 531 6.41 18.46 -14.56
C PRO A 531 7.02 18.37 -13.16
N TYR A 532 6.19 18.55 -12.11
CA TYR A 532 6.63 18.23 -10.75
C TYR A 532 6.61 16.71 -10.61
N HIS A 533 7.67 16.05 -11.09
CA HIS A 533 7.82 14.61 -10.98
C HIS A 533 7.89 14.20 -9.51
N ALA A 534 6.75 13.76 -8.96
CA ALA A 534 6.66 13.08 -7.68
C ALA A 534 7.24 11.65 -7.74
N ARG A 535 8.44 11.51 -8.32
CA ARG A 535 9.32 10.35 -8.09
C ARG A 535 10.13 10.64 -6.84
N ILE A 536 9.55 10.19 -5.73
CA ILE A 536 10.19 10.14 -4.43
C ILE A 536 11.36 9.16 -4.50
N ASP A 537 12.56 9.68 -4.75
CA ASP A 537 13.82 8.97 -4.56
C ASP A 537 14.48 9.51 -3.29
N TYR A 538 14.12 8.94 -2.13
CA TYR A 538 14.78 9.25 -0.86
C TYR A 538 16.14 8.55 -0.78
N SER A 539 17.12 9.01 -1.56
CA SER A 539 18.49 8.56 -1.42
C SER A 539 19.53 9.70 -1.47
N THR A 540 20.44 9.64 -0.49
CA THR A 540 21.67 10.45 -0.29
C THR A 540 21.58 11.93 0.16
N VAL A 541 22.35 12.21 1.21
CA VAL A 541 22.43 13.44 2.02
C VAL A 541 23.32 14.52 1.36
N LEU A 542 23.32 14.63 0.03
CA LEU A 542 24.30 15.44 -0.73
C LEU A 542 23.72 16.57 -1.58
N GLU A 543 22.40 16.72 -1.67
CA GLU A 543 21.78 17.66 -2.63
C GLU A 543 20.70 18.57 -2.02
N ALA A 544 21.07 19.27 -0.94
CA ALA A 544 20.30 20.42 -0.45
C ALA A 544 20.01 21.45 -1.58
N SER A 545 20.93 21.58 -2.54
CA SER A 545 20.80 22.44 -3.72
C SER A 545 19.80 21.94 -4.78
N LYS A 546 19.50 20.64 -4.89
CA LYS A 546 18.46 20.14 -5.82
C LYS A 546 17.07 20.07 -5.20
N LYS A 547 16.98 19.92 -3.87
CA LYS A 547 15.70 19.92 -3.13
C LYS A 547 14.89 21.20 -3.35
N GLU A 548 15.56 22.30 -3.64
CA GLU A 548 14.98 23.60 -4.00
C GLU A 548 14.39 23.71 -5.41
N PHE A 549 14.73 22.81 -6.34
CA PHE A 549 14.35 22.95 -7.75
C PHE A 549 13.01 22.30 -8.08
N TRP A 550 12.54 21.40 -7.21
CA TRP A 550 11.39 20.52 -7.46
C TRP A 550 10.26 20.66 -6.43
N SER A 551 10.43 21.53 -5.42
CA SER A 551 9.36 21.88 -4.49
C SER A 551 8.48 23.01 -5.04
N VAL A 552 7.20 22.97 -4.68
CA VAL A 552 6.21 23.98 -5.04
C VAL A 552 6.44 25.24 -4.19
N LYS A 553 6.81 26.37 -4.80
CA LYS A 553 7.21 27.61 -4.09
C LYS A 553 6.19 28.74 -4.25
N ARG A 554 6.14 29.66 -3.28
CA ARG A 554 5.39 30.94 -3.43
C ARG A 554 5.90 31.70 -4.65
N GLY A 555 4.98 32.25 -5.45
CA GLY A 555 5.27 32.97 -6.69
C GLY A 555 5.38 32.11 -7.95
N ASP A 556 5.56 30.78 -7.83
CA ASP A 556 5.56 29.86 -8.98
C ASP A 556 4.24 29.96 -9.75
N VAL A 557 4.32 29.97 -11.08
CA VAL A 557 3.15 29.76 -11.95
C VAL A 557 3.06 28.27 -12.25
N VAL A 558 1.91 27.68 -11.97
CA VAL A 558 1.71 26.23 -12.07
C VAL A 558 0.47 25.89 -12.87
N THR A 559 0.57 24.75 -13.54
CA THR A 559 -0.54 24.09 -14.21
C THR A 559 -1.14 23.06 -13.27
N PHE A 560 -2.47 22.98 -13.21
CA PHE A 560 -3.19 22.11 -12.28
C PHE A 560 -4.55 21.69 -12.86
N TRP A 561 -5.05 20.53 -12.43
CA TRP A 561 -6.38 20.06 -12.78
C TRP A 561 -7.45 20.85 -12.01
N LYS A 562 -8.43 21.44 -12.71
CA LYS A 562 -9.47 22.27 -12.07
C LYS A 562 -10.40 21.43 -11.20
N PRO A 563 -10.54 21.69 -9.88
CA PRO A 563 -11.42 20.90 -9.01
C PRO A 563 -12.88 20.87 -9.48
N HIS A 564 -13.38 22.01 -9.97
CA HIS A 564 -14.76 22.20 -10.42
C HIS A 564 -15.02 21.71 -11.85
N LYS A 565 -13.97 21.32 -12.60
CA LYS A 565 -14.07 20.82 -13.99
C LYS A 565 -13.01 19.76 -14.27
N PRO A 566 -13.25 18.49 -13.85
CA PRO A 566 -12.36 17.38 -14.14
C PRO A 566 -12.10 17.25 -15.64
N GLY A 567 -10.83 17.29 -16.05
CA GLY A 567 -10.41 17.25 -17.46
C GLY A 567 -10.06 18.60 -18.08
N GLU A 568 -10.38 19.74 -17.45
CA GLU A 568 -9.82 21.04 -17.86
C GLU A 568 -8.56 21.38 -17.04
N MET A 569 -7.46 21.71 -17.72
CA MET A 569 -6.28 22.29 -17.09
C MET A 569 -6.47 23.79 -16.80
N GLY A 570 -6.10 24.20 -15.59
CA GLY A 570 -5.97 25.59 -15.18
C GLY A 570 -4.50 25.99 -15.07
N ILE A 571 -4.23 27.30 -15.14
CA ILE A 571 -2.91 27.88 -14.86
C ILE A 571 -3.08 29.08 -13.93
N LYS A 572 -2.34 29.08 -12.81
CA LYS A 572 -2.43 30.05 -11.72
C LYS A 572 -1.06 30.27 -11.08
N ARG A 573 -0.94 31.30 -10.26
CA ARG A 573 0.23 31.57 -9.41
C ARG A 573 -0.02 31.08 -7.99
N ILE A 574 0.98 30.47 -7.37
CA ILE A 574 0.94 30.14 -5.94
C ILE A 574 1.15 31.42 -5.14
N VAL A 575 0.19 31.71 -4.28
CA VAL A 575 0.19 32.88 -3.39
C VAL A 575 0.59 32.48 -1.97
N ALA A 576 0.17 31.29 -1.52
CA ALA A 576 0.51 30.74 -0.22
C ALA A 576 0.68 29.22 -0.28
N ILE A 577 1.43 28.67 0.66
CA ILE A 577 1.72 27.23 0.82
C ILE A 577 1.22 26.74 2.18
N GLU A 578 1.25 25.44 2.42
CA GLU A 578 0.84 24.84 3.70
C GLU A 578 1.41 25.56 4.94
N GLY A 579 0.57 25.70 5.97
CA GLY A 579 0.89 26.45 7.19
C GLY A 579 0.65 27.96 7.10
N ASP A 580 0.66 28.56 5.92
CA ASP A 580 0.36 29.98 5.74
C ASP A 580 -1.08 30.33 6.13
N THR A 581 -1.28 31.54 6.66
CA THR A 581 -2.62 32.11 6.85
C THR A 581 -2.92 33.11 5.74
N VAL A 582 -3.91 32.80 4.92
CA VAL A 582 -4.45 33.68 3.88
C VAL A 582 -5.67 34.41 4.42
N TYR A 583 -5.72 35.71 4.19
CA TYR A 583 -6.90 36.54 4.31
C TYR A 583 -7.37 36.82 2.87
N PRO A 584 -8.38 36.09 2.36
CA PRO A 584 -8.83 36.20 0.97
C PRO A 584 -9.33 37.61 0.67
N ALA A 585 -9.33 37.99 -0.61
CA ALA A 585 -9.83 39.30 -1.03
C ALA A 585 -11.27 39.29 -1.57
N ARG A 586 -11.87 38.10 -1.70
CA ARG A 586 -13.28 37.85 -2.07
C ARG A 586 -13.60 36.34 -1.92
N GLY A 587 -14.87 35.99 -2.10
CA GLY A 587 -15.31 34.61 -2.34
C GLY A 587 -15.68 33.84 -1.08
N TYR A 588 -15.54 32.50 -1.10
CA TYR A 588 -16.27 31.60 -0.19
C TYR A 588 -16.07 31.85 1.32
N ALA A 589 -14.92 32.41 1.72
CA ALA A 589 -14.60 32.73 3.11
C ALA A 589 -15.07 34.13 3.57
N LEU A 590 -15.61 34.94 2.65
CA LEU A 590 -15.93 36.36 2.88
C LEU A 590 -17.42 36.69 2.79
N ASP A 591 -18.19 35.96 1.99
CA ASP A 591 -19.59 36.28 1.70
C ASP A 591 -20.44 35.01 1.51
N PRO A 592 -21.35 34.70 2.46
CA PRO A 592 -22.26 33.56 2.36
C PRO A 592 -23.26 33.61 1.18
N GLN A 593 -23.56 34.79 0.61
CA GLN A 593 -24.49 34.91 -0.54
C GLN A 593 -23.77 34.69 -1.88
N VAL A 594 -22.44 34.88 -1.93
CA VAL A 594 -21.60 34.52 -3.09
C VAL A 594 -21.48 33.00 -3.24
N TYR A 595 -21.62 32.24 -2.15
CA TYR A 595 -21.77 30.78 -2.17
C TYR A 595 -23.02 30.38 -2.97
N GLU A 596 -24.17 31.00 -2.71
CA GLU A 596 -25.44 30.66 -3.38
C GLU A 596 -25.46 31.06 -4.88
N THR A 597 -24.95 32.24 -5.24
CA THR A 597 -25.10 32.76 -6.61
C THR A 597 -24.23 32.09 -7.68
N ARG A 598 -23.14 31.41 -7.31
CA ARG A 598 -22.18 30.82 -8.28
C ARG A 598 -22.22 29.30 -8.42
N LEU A 599 -23.02 28.59 -7.62
CA LEU A 599 -23.22 27.15 -7.75
C LEU A 599 -24.19 26.76 -8.88
N LYS A 600 -24.83 27.74 -9.56
CA LYS A 600 -25.67 27.51 -10.76
C LYS A 600 -24.89 26.76 -11.86
N GLY A 601 -25.18 25.47 -12.00
CA GLY A 601 -24.50 24.54 -12.91
C GLY A 601 -24.02 23.25 -12.22
N LEU A 602 -23.99 23.21 -10.89
CA LEU A 602 -23.98 21.97 -10.11
C LEU A 602 -25.42 21.42 -9.95
N PRO A 603 -25.62 20.12 -9.69
CA PRO A 603 -26.95 19.53 -9.66
C PRO A 603 -27.85 20.12 -8.57
N ASP A 604 -29.08 20.46 -8.99
CA ASP A 604 -30.27 20.82 -8.23
C ASP A 604 -30.24 22.04 -7.28
N GLY A 605 -30.66 23.19 -7.83
CA GLY A 605 -31.65 24.05 -7.16
C GLY A 605 -31.32 25.54 -7.02
N LEU A 606 -31.61 26.38 -8.04
CA LEU A 606 -32.21 27.74 -7.94
C LEU A 606 -32.18 28.53 -9.27
N VAL A 607 -33.09 29.52 -9.37
CA VAL A 607 -33.37 30.43 -10.52
C VAL A 607 -33.69 31.83 -9.94
N ASP A 608 -33.44 32.98 -10.57
CA ASP A 608 -33.03 33.28 -11.95
C ASP A 608 -31.98 34.45 -12.00
N HIS A 609 -31.94 35.27 -13.06
CA HIS A 609 -31.13 36.52 -13.22
C HIS A 609 -31.67 37.70 -12.35
N ASP A 610 -31.05 38.89 -12.19
CA ASP A 610 -30.05 39.58 -13.04
C ASP A 610 -29.17 40.65 -12.31
N GLU A 611 -28.30 41.32 -13.10
CA GLU A 611 -27.53 42.56 -12.88
C GLU A 611 -27.80 43.43 -11.63
N ASP A 612 -26.83 43.52 -10.71
CA ASP A 612 -26.15 44.80 -10.41
C ASP A 612 -24.81 44.63 -9.66
N SER A 613 -23.86 45.55 -9.86
CA SER A 613 -22.51 45.47 -9.26
C SER A 613 -22.26 46.54 -8.21
N ILE A 614 -22.07 46.17 -6.94
CA ILE A 614 -21.57 47.09 -5.90
C ILE A 614 -20.29 46.56 -5.27
N ALA A 615 -19.27 47.42 -5.21
CA ALA A 615 -17.98 47.12 -4.61
C ALA A 615 -17.93 47.58 -3.14
N ALA A 616 -17.52 46.70 -2.24
CA ALA A 616 -17.10 47.10 -0.90
C ALA A 616 -15.69 47.72 -0.96
N ARG A 617 -15.62 49.03 -0.74
CA ARG A 617 -14.45 49.68 -0.14
C ARG A 617 -14.60 49.57 1.38
N ASP A 618 -13.50 49.28 2.06
CA ASP A 618 -13.26 49.50 3.49
C ASP A 618 -14.29 48.89 4.47
N GLY A 619 -14.03 47.65 4.92
CA GLY A 619 -14.77 46.91 5.95
C GLY A 619 -13.86 45.99 6.78
N PRO A 620 -14.31 45.47 7.95
CA PRO A 620 -13.48 44.83 8.96
C PRO A 620 -12.88 43.47 8.51
N GLU A 621 -11.79 43.03 9.18
CA GLU A 621 -10.99 41.86 8.78
C GLU A 621 -11.83 40.62 8.44
N VAL A 622 -11.91 40.34 7.14
CA VAL A 622 -12.73 39.28 6.56
C VAL A 622 -12.01 37.91 6.63
N GLY A 623 -12.78 36.82 6.64
CA GLY A 623 -12.41 35.50 7.15
C GLY A 623 -10.99 34.98 6.81
N LYS A 624 -10.26 34.50 7.84
CA LYS A 624 -8.93 33.88 7.69
C LYS A 624 -9.03 32.41 7.28
N VAL A 625 -8.11 31.95 6.44
CA VAL A 625 -7.95 30.56 6.03
C VAL A 625 -6.50 30.13 6.27
N VAL A 626 -6.29 29.07 7.05
CA VAL A 626 -4.97 28.43 7.14
C VAL A 626 -4.87 27.41 6.02
N VAL A 627 -3.81 27.47 5.20
CA VAL A 627 -3.60 26.51 4.10
C VAL A 627 -3.25 25.15 4.70
N PRO A 628 -4.04 24.08 4.45
CA PRO A 628 -3.79 22.77 5.03
C PRO A 628 -2.48 22.14 4.53
N TYR A 629 -1.99 21.13 5.27
CA TYR A 629 -0.85 20.34 4.80
C TYR A 629 -1.17 19.63 3.47
N GLY A 630 -0.18 19.53 2.59
CA GLY A 630 -0.38 19.00 1.25
C GLY A 630 -1.20 19.89 0.32
N HIS A 631 -1.52 21.14 0.69
CA HIS A 631 -2.28 22.09 -0.12
C HIS A 631 -1.49 23.38 -0.43
N VAL A 632 -2.02 24.19 -1.35
CA VAL A 632 -1.55 25.53 -1.73
C VAL A 632 -2.72 26.46 -2.00
N TRP A 633 -2.49 27.77 -1.93
CA TRP A 633 -3.44 28.79 -2.38
C TRP A 633 -3.03 29.32 -3.76
N LEU A 634 -3.92 29.21 -4.74
CA LEU A 634 -3.68 29.58 -6.14
C LEU A 634 -4.50 30.80 -6.53
N GLU A 635 -3.90 31.81 -7.15
CA GLU A 635 -4.61 32.99 -7.69
C GLU A 635 -4.23 33.31 -9.14
N GLY A 636 -5.13 33.95 -9.88
CA GLY A 636 -4.84 34.47 -11.22
C GLY A 636 -4.32 35.90 -11.19
N ASP A 637 -3.30 36.22 -12.00
CA ASP A 637 -2.80 37.60 -12.14
C ASP A 637 -3.93 38.57 -12.64
N ASN A 638 -4.92 38.07 -13.39
CA ASN A 638 -6.09 38.83 -13.84
C ASN A 638 -7.34 38.53 -13.00
N TRP A 639 -7.46 39.19 -11.84
CA TRP A 639 -8.56 38.99 -10.89
C TRP A 639 -9.98 39.12 -11.47
N ARG A 640 -10.20 39.94 -12.51
CA ARG A 640 -11.54 40.12 -13.13
C ARG A 640 -11.99 38.93 -13.96
N LYS A 641 -11.05 38.19 -14.56
CA LYS A 641 -11.32 37.00 -15.39
C LYS A 641 -10.65 35.74 -14.81
N SER A 642 -10.54 35.65 -13.48
CA SER A 642 -9.98 34.51 -12.76
C SER A 642 -11.01 33.85 -11.85
N LEU A 643 -11.18 32.53 -12.02
CA LEU A 643 -11.77 31.61 -11.04
C LEU A 643 -10.61 30.85 -10.38
N ASP A 644 -10.41 31.01 -9.08
CA ASP A 644 -9.22 30.55 -8.34
C ASP A 644 -9.49 30.25 -6.85
N SER A 645 -8.45 30.14 -6.00
CA SER A 645 -8.62 29.76 -4.58
C SER A 645 -9.48 30.74 -3.77
N ASN A 646 -9.66 31.99 -4.23
CA ASN A 646 -10.67 32.86 -3.63
C ASN A 646 -12.09 32.29 -3.81
N ASP A 647 -12.35 31.58 -4.91
CA ASP A 647 -13.66 31.05 -5.26
C ASP A 647 -13.88 29.61 -4.75
N PHE A 648 -12.84 28.78 -4.65
CA PHE A 648 -12.96 27.35 -4.25
C PHE A 648 -12.06 26.89 -3.08
N GLY A 649 -11.24 27.77 -2.49
CA GLY A 649 -10.38 27.43 -1.35
C GLY A 649 -9.01 26.81 -1.70
N PRO A 650 -8.31 26.25 -0.70
CA PRO A 650 -7.00 25.62 -0.88
C PRO A 650 -7.06 24.45 -1.87
N VAL A 651 -6.05 24.34 -2.73
CA VAL A 651 -5.94 23.28 -3.74
C VAL A 651 -4.92 22.26 -3.29
N SER A 652 -5.27 20.97 -3.34
CA SER A 652 -4.30 19.89 -3.07
C SER A 652 -3.12 19.97 -4.04
N LYS A 653 -1.90 19.85 -3.52
CA LYS A 653 -0.67 19.73 -4.32
C LYS A 653 -0.74 18.57 -5.31
N GLY A 654 -1.52 17.52 -5.01
CA GLY A 654 -1.74 16.39 -5.91
C GLY A 654 -2.52 16.71 -7.19
N LEU A 655 -3.17 17.88 -7.27
CA LEU A 655 -3.79 18.38 -8.51
C LEU A 655 -2.81 19.19 -9.37
N ILE A 656 -1.63 19.55 -8.86
CA ILE A 656 -0.61 20.31 -9.58
C ILE A 656 0.18 19.38 -10.49
N GLN A 657 0.19 19.69 -11.79
CA GLN A 657 0.87 18.91 -12.82
C GLN A 657 2.33 19.36 -12.99
N GLY A 658 2.61 20.66 -12.94
CA GLY A 658 3.97 21.17 -13.11
C GLY A 658 4.10 22.69 -13.10
N LYS A 659 5.35 23.17 -13.03
CA LYS A 659 5.74 24.58 -13.09
C LYS A 659 5.78 25.07 -14.54
N ALA A 660 4.98 26.07 -14.85
CA ALA A 660 5.08 26.80 -16.12
C ALA A 660 6.37 27.63 -16.13
N VAL A 661 7.22 27.44 -17.13
CA VAL A 661 8.52 28.14 -17.25
C VAL A 661 8.62 29.01 -18.49
N MET A 662 7.99 28.63 -19.61
CA MET A 662 7.98 29.43 -20.83
C MET A 662 6.60 29.43 -21.50
N VAL A 663 6.23 30.56 -22.07
CA VAL A 663 5.08 30.73 -22.97
C VAL A 663 5.59 30.71 -24.40
N TRP A 664 4.98 29.90 -25.26
CA TRP A 664 5.28 29.82 -26.68
C TRP A 664 4.13 30.47 -27.48
N ARG A 665 4.41 31.64 -28.08
CA ARG A 665 3.46 32.37 -28.92
C ARG A 665 4.03 32.59 -30.30
N ASP A 666 3.31 32.11 -31.31
CA ASP A 666 3.79 32.01 -32.68
C ASP A 666 5.09 31.20 -32.79
N TRP A 667 5.47 30.77 -33.99
CA TRP A 667 6.61 29.86 -34.19
C TRP A 667 7.99 30.44 -33.76
N TRP A 668 8.04 31.71 -33.37
CA TRP A 668 9.28 32.48 -33.21
C TRP A 668 9.39 33.28 -31.90
N ARG A 669 8.40 33.26 -31.00
CA ARG A 669 8.49 33.98 -29.70
C ARG A 669 8.29 33.03 -28.52
N LEU A 670 9.39 32.76 -27.84
CA LEU A 670 9.43 32.16 -26.50
C LEU A 670 9.63 33.26 -25.47
N ARG A 671 8.82 33.27 -24.42
CA ARG A 671 8.89 34.23 -23.30
C ARG A 671 8.94 33.47 -21.98
N GLU A 672 9.80 33.86 -21.05
CA GLU A 672 9.80 33.25 -19.72
C GLU A 672 8.54 33.60 -18.93
N VAL A 673 8.10 32.69 -18.06
CA VAL A 673 6.92 32.84 -17.22
C VAL A 673 7.31 33.59 -15.94
N GLY A 674 7.57 34.89 -16.07
CA GLY A 674 7.90 35.75 -14.93
C GLY A 674 8.32 37.18 -15.28
N ASP A 675 8.16 38.05 -14.29
CA ASP A 675 8.90 39.30 -14.08
C ASP A 675 8.69 40.55 -14.97
N GLU A 676 7.43 40.86 -15.31
CA GLU A 676 7.03 42.26 -15.61
C GLU A 676 6.49 43.03 -14.38
N ARG A 677 6.73 42.55 -13.15
CA ARG A 677 6.34 43.26 -11.91
C ARG A 677 7.11 44.56 -11.67
N ASN A 678 8.25 44.78 -12.35
CA ASN A 678 9.02 46.02 -12.26
C ASN A 678 8.37 47.24 -12.97
N LYS A 679 7.19 47.09 -13.59
CA LYS A 679 6.41 48.19 -14.17
C LYS A 679 5.08 48.42 -13.43
N GLY A 680 5.19 48.65 -12.12
CA GLY A 680 4.28 49.52 -11.37
C GLY A 680 2.77 49.32 -11.52
N GLU A 681 2.23 48.10 -11.38
CA GLU A 681 0.82 47.94 -11.02
C GLU A 681 0.53 46.78 -10.05
N LYS A 682 -0.22 47.13 -8.99
CA LYS A 682 -1.12 46.34 -8.13
C LYS A 682 -0.63 45.00 -7.54
N ARG A 683 -0.49 45.02 -6.21
CA ARG A 683 -0.26 43.87 -5.32
C ARG A 683 -1.27 42.73 -5.57
N MET A 684 -0.83 41.49 -5.32
CA MET A 684 -1.73 40.36 -5.02
C MET A 684 -2.73 40.80 -3.93
N ARG A 685 -3.99 40.40 -4.08
CA ARG A 685 -5.09 41.04 -3.34
C ARG A 685 -5.30 40.41 -1.97
N SER A 686 -5.17 39.09 -1.87
CA SER A 686 -5.23 38.37 -0.60
C SER A 686 -3.98 38.65 0.23
N ARG A 687 -4.15 39.00 1.49
CA ARG A 687 -3.04 39.22 2.43
C ARG A 687 -2.60 37.85 2.94
N VAL A 688 -1.34 37.49 2.69
CA VAL A 688 -0.74 36.28 3.25
C VAL A 688 0.09 36.67 4.47
N VAL A 689 -0.12 35.95 5.57
CA VAL A 689 0.78 35.92 6.72
C VAL A 689 1.49 34.58 6.66
N GLU A 690 2.81 34.61 6.47
CA GLU A 690 3.60 33.38 6.33
C GLU A 690 3.58 32.58 7.63
N GLY A 691 3.31 31.27 7.51
CA GLY A 691 3.22 30.34 8.63
C GLY A 691 4.56 29.72 9.00
N ARG A 692 4.56 28.81 9.99
CA ARG A 692 5.74 28.00 10.30
C ARG A 692 6.09 27.13 9.08
N PRO A 693 7.36 27.10 8.64
CA PRO A 693 7.81 26.22 7.55
C PRO A 693 7.87 24.74 7.97
N ASP A 694 7.84 24.49 9.28
CA ASP A 694 7.92 23.17 9.88
C ASP A 694 6.50 22.67 10.19
N ALA A 695 6.21 21.42 9.83
CA ALA A 695 4.95 20.77 10.16
C ALA A 695 4.75 20.80 11.70
N PRO A 696 3.54 21.10 12.21
CA PRO A 696 3.27 20.90 13.62
C PRO A 696 3.48 19.41 13.95
N GLU A 697 4.16 19.10 15.06
CA GLU A 697 4.43 17.70 15.47
C GLU A 697 3.15 16.84 15.47
N LEU A 698 2.01 17.46 15.81
CA LEU A 698 0.68 16.85 15.78
C LEU A 698 0.26 16.21 14.42
N PHE A 699 0.93 16.56 13.32
CA PHE A 699 0.70 16.00 11.98
C PHE A 699 1.83 15.07 11.49
N LEU A 700 2.83 14.80 12.34
CA LEU A 700 3.92 13.83 12.12
C LEU A 700 3.92 12.70 13.18
N GLU A 701 2.92 12.65 14.07
CA GLU A 701 2.80 11.72 15.22
C GLU A 701 1.85 10.53 14.99
#